data_AF-A0A9P5RNN7-F1
#
_entry.id   AF-A0A9P5RNN7-F1
#
_cell.length_a   1.000
_cell.length_b   1.000
_cell.length_c   1.000
_cell.angle_alpha   90.00
_cell.angle_beta   90.00
_cell.angle_gamma   90.00
#
_symmetry.space_group_name_H-M   'P 1'
#
loop_
_entity.id
_entity.type
_entity.pdbx_description
1 polymer ?
#
loop_
_entity_poly.entity_id
_entity_poly.type
_entity_poly.pdbx_seq_one_letter_code
_entity_poly.pdbx_strand_id
1 'polypeptide(L)'
;MSGNSNSDYKDFLDTLPITLEKARADGGIPGMSVAIRYKGELVFAQGFGKRNRKDPFTKETVSHIASVSKAFTATAVGELVAEGKVDWDTTPVSHYLPEFQLKDPPVPALDTAWFRNTLPRKELIKQLKHVDMPSKMSPFVNYNNIVYAVAGEAAANVAGVTFAELIKTKLLQPLGLNNAGLSMPEMAKQPNYAMPYDAASFEDAKRGIFEEGYIDDIPMADAPAGDIYMNVVDLVKWASVIMKEGELDGKQVLSQESVRETLKPHNVAQLGARRPDFSPALGYGLGWQLDSYKGHVVYYHGGGNPGYKSMLAFYPDDDLVVAVLTNVYITDLPLALPYYIADGILGLPKTADWLNDFAPNRTQQTYNSYAQARNNLPKRVEGKPHSHALIDYGGEYAHPVFGTAMITLLDNGALHLKLRTFETQLEHYHYESFKGFVHDFVNKGDIFLTFVTGSKGGVDAVEISIPMDHEPRIGNGAAHRGSLSHLRTLSTLTDETIAAFQQEFTNNLPLFQKEFLDNLPTVLEKARVDNGIPGLSVAIMHKGKLVFAQGFGKRNDVDPFTEETVSHLASVSKAFTATAIGELVAEGKMDWDTTPVNTFLPEFELKDPVLTSQLTLADLLSHRTPVPPLDFAWFRNPLPRRELIKQMKHLDLPSNKLSPFVNYNNIMYAVAGEAAANVSGMEYADLIRTKIFEPLGLKDAGLSLSEMKTRSNFAVPYDTIDLEHAQSGIFFKGYMDEIPMADAPAGDIYMNVKDLVKWGDVIMNEGELDGKQVLNRESILETLRPQNIMIRRERQSNFAPTTGYGLGWMLDSYMGHACIQHGGCNPGYRSHLAFLPDSQIVIGVLANINTAQLPCSLPYYIADGLLRVPKTEEWIGDMAVQRTRDLYDHTLMIANNNMPKKIENKPHRHELADYVGEYTHPVFGKFTITLQEDGSGLHMHMRTMKCKLEHLHFDSFKGLAHDFAIKTFLLLNFKTGSDGSVHGIETTLSYGASPEIFRKTETPKPEEDAAAITEKEE
;
A
#
# COMPACT_ATOMS: atom_id res chain seq x y z
N MET A 1 -17.27 27.13 16.34
CA MET A 1 -17.23 28.61 16.33
C MET A 1 -16.95 29.04 14.91
N SER A 2 -17.94 29.60 14.22
CA SER A 2 -17.81 30.14 12.86
C SER A 2 -17.60 31.66 12.97
N GLY A 3 -16.36 32.12 12.85
CA GLY A 3 -16.04 33.55 12.85
C GLY A 3 -14.61 33.81 12.40
N ASN A 4 -14.46 34.58 11.31
CA ASN A 4 -13.22 35.16 10.77
C ASN A 4 -12.20 34.24 10.07
N SER A 5 -12.53 33.60 8.94
CA SER A 5 -11.53 32.91 8.09
C SER A 5 -11.18 33.61 6.76
N ASN A 6 -11.81 34.74 6.41
CA ASN A 6 -11.57 35.41 5.12
C ASN A 6 -10.47 36.48 5.13
N SER A 7 -9.91 36.82 6.30
CA SER A 7 -8.78 37.78 6.40
C SER A 7 -7.41 37.08 6.35
N ASP A 8 -7.26 35.90 6.94
CA ASP A 8 -5.93 35.31 7.23
C ASP A 8 -5.13 34.90 5.97
N TYR A 9 -5.77 34.28 4.97
CA TYR A 9 -5.01 33.85 3.79
C TYR A 9 -4.68 35.01 2.84
N LYS A 10 -5.41 36.13 2.90
CA LYS A 10 -5.12 37.31 2.07
C LYS A 10 -3.84 38.00 2.52
N ASP A 11 -3.66 38.16 3.82
CA ASP A 11 -2.41 38.69 4.39
C ASP A 11 -1.21 37.77 4.04
N PHE A 12 -1.43 36.45 4.04
CA PHE A 12 -0.44 35.49 3.53
C PHE A 12 -0.13 35.74 2.04
N LEU A 13 -1.14 35.86 1.18
CA LEU A 13 -0.95 36.12 -0.25
C LEU A 13 -0.27 37.46 -0.54
N ASP A 14 -0.53 38.50 0.25
CA ASP A 14 0.08 39.83 0.09
C ASP A 14 1.58 39.82 0.36
N THR A 15 2.04 38.95 1.28
CA THR A 15 3.48 38.79 1.61
C THR A 15 4.17 37.72 0.76
N LEU A 16 3.40 36.91 0.03
CA LEU A 16 3.92 35.79 -0.75
C LEU A 16 4.92 36.21 -1.84
N PRO A 17 4.72 37.28 -2.64
CA PRO A 17 5.68 37.70 -3.66
C PRO A 17 7.09 37.94 -3.12
N ILE A 18 7.21 38.64 -1.99
CA ILE A 18 8.50 38.96 -1.37
C ILE A 18 9.16 37.68 -0.87
N THR A 19 8.38 36.81 -0.26
CA THR A 19 8.86 35.53 0.27
C THR A 19 9.36 34.60 -0.84
N LEU A 20 8.61 34.49 -1.93
CA LEU A 20 8.96 33.66 -3.08
C LEU A 20 10.20 34.18 -3.80
N GLU A 21 10.35 35.49 -3.97
CA GLU A 21 11.55 36.07 -4.59
C GLU A 21 12.80 35.81 -3.73
N LYS A 22 12.68 35.92 -2.40
CA LYS A 22 13.76 35.56 -1.47
C LYS A 22 14.09 34.07 -1.58
N ALA A 23 13.10 33.18 -1.50
CA ALA A 23 13.31 31.74 -1.56
C ALA A 23 13.93 31.30 -2.90
N ARG A 24 13.53 31.94 -4.01
CA ARG A 24 14.15 31.76 -5.34
C ARG A 24 15.63 32.13 -5.31
N ALA A 25 15.96 33.31 -4.80
CA ALA A 25 17.34 33.80 -4.75
C ALA A 25 18.22 32.93 -3.85
N ASP A 26 17.74 32.61 -2.64
CA ASP A 26 18.47 31.78 -1.68
C ASP A 26 18.63 30.32 -2.14
N GLY A 27 17.65 29.82 -2.90
CA GLY A 27 17.69 28.50 -3.54
C GLY A 27 18.52 28.44 -4.82
N GLY A 28 19.11 29.57 -5.28
CA GLY A 28 19.93 29.60 -6.49
C GLY A 28 19.17 29.31 -7.77
N ILE A 29 17.92 29.80 -7.90
CA ILE A 29 17.05 29.50 -9.04
C ILE A 29 17.03 30.68 -10.02
N PRO A 30 17.39 30.53 -11.31
CA PRO A 30 17.44 31.65 -12.26
C PRO A 30 16.06 32.31 -12.47
N GLY A 31 15.03 31.50 -12.68
CA GLY A 31 13.66 31.95 -12.79
C GLY A 31 12.65 30.86 -12.46
N MET A 32 11.49 31.29 -11.98
CA MET A 32 10.38 30.40 -11.65
C MET A 32 9.03 31.09 -11.85
N SER A 33 7.98 30.31 -11.99
CA SER A 33 6.60 30.79 -11.87
C SER A 33 5.79 29.91 -10.94
N VAL A 34 4.85 30.53 -10.25
CA VAL A 34 3.95 29.88 -9.28
C VAL A 34 2.53 30.33 -9.58
N ALA A 35 1.59 29.39 -9.59
CA ALA A 35 0.17 29.68 -9.61
C ALA A 35 -0.56 28.89 -8.51
N ILE A 36 -1.57 29.53 -7.94
CA ILE A 36 -2.40 28.97 -6.88
C ILE A 36 -3.86 29.20 -7.26
N ARG A 37 -4.61 28.11 -7.34
CA ARG A 37 -6.08 28.15 -7.39
C ARG A 37 -6.61 27.75 -6.03
N TYR A 38 -7.54 28.51 -5.48
CA TYR A 38 -8.18 28.21 -4.20
C TYR A 38 -9.67 28.57 -4.27
N LYS A 39 -10.54 27.65 -3.85
CA LYS A 39 -12.00 27.84 -3.85
C LYS A 39 -12.54 28.28 -5.22
N GLY A 40 -12.10 27.60 -6.27
CA GLY A 40 -12.53 27.85 -7.64
C GLY A 40 -11.85 29.04 -8.33
N GLU A 41 -11.10 29.89 -7.63
CA GLU A 41 -10.51 31.12 -8.18
C GLU A 41 -8.98 31.05 -8.31
N LEU A 42 -8.42 31.66 -9.36
CA LEU A 42 -6.98 31.87 -9.50
C LEU A 42 -6.54 33.03 -8.59
N VAL A 43 -6.26 32.72 -7.32
CA VAL A 43 -5.94 33.72 -6.29
C VAL A 43 -4.52 34.27 -6.39
N PHE A 44 -3.61 33.54 -7.03
CA PHE A 44 -2.22 33.95 -7.25
C PHE A 44 -1.67 33.38 -8.54
N ALA A 45 -0.95 34.20 -9.32
CA ALA A 45 -0.15 33.73 -10.44
C ALA A 45 0.94 34.77 -10.76
N GLN A 46 2.21 34.41 -10.59
CA GLN A 46 3.32 35.33 -10.80
C GLN A 46 4.60 34.59 -11.21
N GLY A 47 5.45 35.26 -11.98
CA GLY A 47 6.81 34.81 -12.26
C GLY A 47 7.87 35.66 -11.55
N PHE A 48 9.02 35.05 -11.34
CA PHE A 48 10.13 35.57 -10.53
C PHE A 48 11.45 35.29 -11.24
N GLY A 49 12.43 36.20 -11.10
CA GLY A 49 13.71 36.07 -11.78
C GLY A 49 13.59 36.15 -13.31
N LYS A 50 14.39 35.35 -14.02
CA LYS A 50 14.52 35.45 -15.48
C LYS A 50 14.32 34.13 -16.20
N ARG A 51 13.57 34.15 -17.31
CA ARG A 51 13.38 32.98 -18.18
C ARG A 51 14.57 32.74 -19.11
N ASN A 52 15.37 33.77 -19.36
CA ASN A 52 16.62 33.74 -20.10
C ASN A 52 17.57 34.83 -19.55
N ARG A 53 18.73 35.12 -20.17
CA ARG A 53 19.67 36.14 -19.61
C ARG A 53 19.06 37.55 -19.45
N LYS A 54 18.04 37.90 -20.23
CA LYS A 54 17.50 39.26 -20.35
C LYS A 54 16.06 39.39 -19.83
N ASP A 55 15.19 38.50 -20.26
CA ASP A 55 13.75 38.65 -20.10
C ASP A 55 13.24 38.08 -18.76
N PRO A 56 12.19 38.69 -18.17
CA PRO A 56 11.61 38.19 -16.94
C PRO A 56 10.96 36.81 -17.13
N PHE A 57 11.01 35.99 -16.10
CA PHE A 57 10.12 34.83 -15.99
C PHE A 57 8.75 35.33 -15.54
N THR A 58 7.69 35.00 -16.27
CA THR A 58 6.31 35.44 -16.00
C THR A 58 5.37 34.25 -15.82
N LYS A 59 4.12 34.49 -15.39
CA LYS A 59 3.11 33.42 -15.29
C LYS A 59 2.72 32.85 -16.66
N GLU A 60 2.93 33.61 -17.73
CA GLU A 60 2.71 33.19 -19.12
C GLU A 60 3.91 32.44 -19.70
N THR A 61 5.09 32.47 -19.06
CA THR A 61 6.29 31.79 -19.55
C THR A 61 6.02 30.29 -19.66
N VAL A 62 6.25 29.72 -20.83
CA VAL A 62 6.10 28.28 -21.06
C VAL A 62 7.39 27.57 -20.66
N SER A 63 7.23 26.47 -19.94
CA SER A 63 8.31 25.63 -19.46
C SER A 63 7.95 24.16 -19.67
N HIS A 64 8.98 23.33 -19.78
CA HIS A 64 8.79 21.89 -19.78
C HIS A 64 8.22 21.45 -18.43
N ILE A 65 7.15 20.65 -18.45
CA ILE A 65 6.56 20.11 -17.22
C ILE A 65 7.14 18.75 -16.85
N ALA A 66 8.03 18.21 -17.68
CA ALA A 66 8.73 16.97 -17.44
C ALA A 66 7.75 15.86 -17.03
N SER A 67 8.07 15.11 -15.99
CA SER A 67 7.32 13.92 -15.59
C SER A 67 5.87 14.12 -15.18
N VAL A 68 5.40 15.36 -14.97
CA VAL A 68 3.97 15.66 -14.82
C VAL A 68 3.16 15.21 -16.06
N SER A 69 3.83 15.07 -17.22
CA SER A 69 3.26 14.49 -18.45
C SER A 69 2.68 13.08 -18.28
N LYS A 70 3.13 12.30 -17.29
CA LYS A 70 2.61 10.95 -17.00
C LYS A 70 1.11 10.97 -16.70
N ALA A 71 0.65 11.98 -15.95
CA ALA A 71 -0.76 12.17 -15.64
C ALA A 71 -1.59 12.39 -16.90
N PHE A 72 -1.11 13.19 -17.86
CA PHE A 72 -1.80 13.41 -19.15
C PHE A 72 -1.90 12.11 -19.95
N THR A 73 -0.82 11.32 -19.98
CA THR A 73 -0.81 10.04 -20.69
C THR A 73 -1.83 9.07 -20.10
N ALA A 74 -1.87 8.94 -18.77
CA ALA A 74 -2.83 8.08 -18.10
C ALA A 74 -4.27 8.54 -18.30
N THR A 75 -4.55 9.85 -18.22
CA THR A 75 -5.89 10.36 -18.53
C THR A 75 -6.30 10.07 -19.97
N ALA A 76 -5.40 10.23 -20.94
CA ALA A 76 -5.70 9.92 -22.34
C ALA A 76 -5.99 8.42 -22.56
N VAL A 77 -5.27 7.52 -21.88
CA VAL A 77 -5.59 6.08 -21.86
C VAL A 77 -6.98 5.87 -21.24
N GLY A 78 -7.27 6.54 -20.12
CA GLY A 78 -8.56 6.45 -19.45
C GLY A 78 -9.74 6.90 -20.30
N GLU A 79 -9.58 7.92 -21.15
CA GLU A 79 -10.62 8.29 -22.11
C GLU A 79 -10.87 7.18 -23.15
N LEU A 80 -9.82 6.48 -23.59
CA LEU A 80 -9.99 5.34 -24.49
C LEU A 80 -10.61 4.12 -23.78
N VAL A 81 -10.39 3.96 -22.47
CA VAL A 81 -11.11 2.96 -21.65
C VAL A 81 -12.60 3.29 -21.59
N ALA A 82 -12.95 4.55 -21.32
CA ALA A 82 -14.35 5.00 -21.30
C ALA A 82 -15.05 4.80 -22.66
N GLU A 83 -14.29 4.86 -23.76
CA GLU A 83 -14.76 4.55 -25.12
C GLU A 83 -14.85 3.04 -25.41
N GLY A 84 -14.44 2.17 -24.49
CA GLY A 84 -14.41 0.72 -24.66
C GLY A 84 -13.35 0.22 -25.67
N LYS A 85 -12.32 1.03 -25.95
CA LYS A 85 -11.26 0.70 -26.92
C LYS A 85 -10.07 -0.02 -26.32
N VAL A 86 -9.83 0.22 -25.03
CA VAL A 86 -8.83 -0.46 -24.21
C VAL A 86 -9.46 -0.82 -22.86
N ASP A 87 -8.83 -1.70 -22.10
CA ASP A 87 -9.16 -1.94 -20.69
C ASP A 87 -7.90 -1.84 -19.81
N TRP A 88 -8.11 -1.68 -18.51
CA TRP A 88 -7.01 -1.47 -17.56
C TRP A 88 -6.23 -2.76 -17.22
N ASP A 89 -6.90 -3.91 -17.18
CA ASP A 89 -6.41 -5.06 -16.39
C ASP A 89 -6.31 -6.39 -17.15
N THR A 90 -7.17 -6.63 -18.13
CA THR A 90 -7.42 -7.96 -18.70
C THR A 90 -6.71 -8.20 -20.02
N THR A 91 -6.64 -7.18 -20.89
CA THR A 91 -5.98 -7.31 -22.19
C THR A 91 -4.51 -6.96 -22.08
N PRO A 92 -3.58 -7.88 -22.42
CA PRO A 92 -2.15 -7.58 -22.40
C PRO A 92 -1.80 -6.44 -23.36
N VAL A 93 -0.87 -5.58 -22.96
CA VAL A 93 -0.41 -4.44 -23.79
C VAL A 93 0.08 -4.87 -25.17
N SER A 94 0.66 -6.07 -25.31
CA SER A 94 1.08 -6.63 -26.60
C SER A 94 -0.05 -6.84 -27.60
N HIS A 95 -1.31 -6.85 -27.16
CA HIS A 95 -2.47 -6.84 -28.05
C HIS A 95 -2.59 -5.52 -28.82
N TYR A 96 -2.36 -4.40 -28.14
CA TYR A 96 -2.41 -3.04 -28.70
C TYR A 96 -1.08 -2.61 -29.34
N LEU A 97 0.02 -3.25 -28.91
CA LEU A 97 1.37 -2.95 -29.35
C LEU A 97 2.18 -4.24 -29.56
N PRO A 98 1.94 -4.99 -30.66
CA PRO A 98 2.55 -6.33 -30.88
C PRO A 98 4.08 -6.36 -30.90
N GLU A 99 4.71 -5.22 -31.19
CA GLU A 99 6.16 -5.05 -31.12
C GLU A 99 6.73 -5.02 -29.70
N PHE A 100 5.90 -4.79 -28.67
CA PHE A 100 6.30 -4.85 -27.28
C PHE A 100 6.39 -6.29 -26.80
N GLN A 101 7.63 -6.75 -26.58
CA GLN A 101 7.97 -8.08 -26.07
C GLN A 101 9.07 -7.94 -25.03
N LEU A 102 9.17 -8.90 -24.11
CA LEU A 102 10.19 -8.96 -23.05
C LEU A 102 10.90 -10.33 -23.06
N LYS A 103 12.15 -10.40 -22.61
CA LYS A 103 12.95 -11.63 -22.60
C LYS A 103 12.69 -12.49 -21.35
N ASP A 104 12.83 -13.80 -21.50
CA ASP A 104 12.77 -14.81 -20.43
C ASP A 104 14.13 -15.55 -20.35
N PRO A 105 14.81 -15.71 -19.18
CA PRO A 105 14.47 -15.26 -17.83
C PRO A 105 15.03 -13.88 -17.45
N PRO A 106 14.62 -13.29 -16.32
CA PRO A 106 14.69 -11.83 -16.15
C PRO A 106 15.76 -11.30 -15.14
N VAL A 107 16.59 -10.27 -15.48
CA VAL A 107 17.32 -9.32 -14.56
C VAL A 107 17.37 -7.80 -15.05
N PRO A 108 17.06 -6.75 -14.25
CA PRO A 108 16.77 -5.37 -14.74
C PRO A 108 17.87 -4.28 -14.64
N ALA A 109 17.73 -3.21 -15.46
CA ALA A 109 17.76 -1.75 -15.12
C ALA A 109 17.74 -0.86 -16.41
N LEU A 110 16.56 -0.46 -16.90
CA LEU A 110 16.42 0.17 -18.23
C LEU A 110 15.96 1.63 -18.26
N ASP A 111 15.68 2.24 -17.11
CA ASP A 111 15.05 3.56 -17.12
C ASP A 111 15.90 4.60 -17.86
N THR A 112 17.22 4.49 -17.87
CA THR A 112 18.09 5.46 -18.54
C THR A 112 18.14 5.31 -20.07
N ALA A 113 17.49 4.28 -20.63
CA ALA A 113 17.55 3.99 -22.06
C ALA A 113 16.94 5.07 -22.95
N TRP A 114 15.98 5.87 -22.45
CA TRP A 114 15.37 6.98 -23.20
C TRP A 114 16.32 8.16 -23.38
N PHE A 115 17.23 8.36 -22.43
CA PHE A 115 17.98 9.59 -22.35
C PHE A 115 18.95 9.73 -23.53
N ARG A 116 18.81 10.87 -24.26
CA ARG A 116 19.58 11.18 -25.48
C ARG A 116 19.62 10.01 -26.47
N ASN A 117 18.54 9.24 -26.54
CA ASN A 117 18.40 8.15 -27.48
C ASN A 117 17.95 8.71 -28.84
N THR A 118 18.72 8.45 -29.88
CA THR A 118 18.42 8.91 -31.24
C THR A 118 17.45 7.99 -31.98
N LEU A 119 17.08 6.84 -31.41
CA LEU A 119 16.08 5.95 -31.99
C LEU A 119 14.67 6.53 -31.81
N PRO A 120 13.80 6.41 -32.83
CA PRO A 120 12.37 6.66 -32.65
C PRO A 120 11.80 5.77 -31.54
N ARG A 121 10.81 6.29 -30.78
CA ARG A 121 10.16 5.57 -29.67
C ARG A 121 9.75 4.13 -30.01
N LYS A 122 9.10 3.90 -31.16
CA LYS A 122 8.71 2.55 -31.62
C LYS A 122 9.90 1.60 -31.79
N GLU A 123 11.03 2.12 -32.27
CA GLU A 123 12.24 1.31 -32.41
C GLU A 123 12.85 0.99 -31.05
N LEU A 124 12.88 1.94 -30.11
CA LEU A 124 13.29 1.66 -28.73
C LEU A 124 12.40 0.59 -28.07
N ILE A 125 11.08 0.68 -28.24
CA ILE A 125 10.13 -0.31 -27.70
C ILE A 125 10.40 -1.71 -28.27
N LYS A 126 10.70 -1.85 -29.56
CA LYS A 126 11.08 -3.13 -30.18
C LYS A 126 12.32 -3.76 -29.55
N GLN A 127 13.26 -2.94 -29.06
CA GLN A 127 14.49 -3.43 -28.44
C GLN A 127 14.26 -3.96 -27.01
N LEU A 128 13.10 -3.69 -26.40
CA LEU A 128 12.77 -4.16 -25.05
C LEU A 128 12.70 -5.70 -24.96
N LYS A 129 12.55 -6.40 -26.09
CA LYS A 129 12.63 -7.85 -26.16
C LYS A 129 14.01 -8.42 -25.80
N HIS A 130 15.02 -7.57 -25.71
CA HIS A 130 16.38 -7.92 -25.30
C HIS A 130 16.66 -7.58 -23.83
N VAL A 131 15.65 -7.07 -23.12
CA VAL A 131 15.74 -6.65 -21.72
C VAL A 131 15.24 -7.78 -20.85
N ASP A 132 16.04 -8.10 -19.85
CA ASP A 132 15.67 -9.05 -18.83
C ASP A 132 14.86 -8.29 -17.73
N MET A 133 13.71 -8.80 -17.30
CA MET A 133 12.84 -8.22 -16.23
C MET A 133 13.32 -8.61 -14.81
N PRO A 134 12.60 -8.50 -13.69
CA PRO A 134 12.94 -9.28 -12.49
C PRO A 134 12.24 -10.65 -12.51
N SER A 135 12.84 -11.71 -11.94
CA SER A 135 12.21 -13.04 -11.83
C SER A 135 10.87 -13.02 -11.05
N LYS A 136 10.70 -12.00 -10.21
CA LYS A 136 9.48 -11.70 -9.45
C LYS A 136 9.10 -10.23 -9.64
N MET A 137 7.89 -9.96 -10.15
CA MET A 137 7.40 -8.59 -10.24
C MET A 137 7.19 -8.02 -8.83
N SER A 138 7.71 -6.82 -8.61
CA SER A 138 7.53 -6.10 -7.35
C SER A 138 6.15 -5.43 -7.33
N PRO A 139 5.39 -5.53 -6.21
CA PRO A 139 4.17 -4.74 -6.04
C PRO A 139 4.47 -3.26 -5.74
N PHE A 140 5.74 -2.93 -5.49
CA PHE A 140 6.19 -1.59 -5.15
C PHE A 140 6.36 -0.72 -6.37
N VAL A 141 6.24 0.59 -6.15
CA VAL A 141 6.57 1.59 -7.16
C VAL A 141 8.02 1.39 -7.61
N ASN A 142 8.19 1.04 -8.88
CA ASN A 142 9.47 1.11 -9.57
C ASN A 142 9.36 2.21 -10.63
N TYR A 143 9.96 3.36 -10.36
CA TYR A 143 9.85 4.51 -11.25
C TYR A 143 10.54 4.22 -12.59
N ASN A 144 9.74 4.17 -13.66
CA ASN A 144 10.22 3.82 -14.99
C ASN A 144 9.48 4.65 -16.05
N ASN A 145 10.23 5.43 -16.83
CA ASN A 145 9.71 6.29 -17.90
C ASN A 145 9.35 5.47 -19.15
N ILE A 146 10.09 4.39 -19.43
CA ILE A 146 9.90 3.56 -20.62
C ILE A 146 8.52 2.90 -20.62
N VAL A 147 7.99 2.47 -19.46
CA VAL A 147 6.65 1.87 -19.41
C VAL A 147 5.54 2.87 -19.74
N TYR A 148 5.72 4.15 -19.43
CA TYR A 148 4.82 5.21 -19.90
C TYR A 148 4.95 5.45 -21.41
N ALA A 149 6.16 5.34 -21.95
CA ALA A 149 6.37 5.41 -23.40
C ALA A 149 5.62 4.28 -24.13
N VAL A 150 5.65 3.06 -23.59
CA VAL A 150 4.89 1.90 -24.07
C VAL A 150 3.39 2.15 -23.99
N ALA A 151 2.88 2.59 -22.83
CA ALA A 151 1.45 2.87 -22.65
C ALA A 151 0.93 3.96 -23.59
N GLY A 152 1.67 5.07 -23.72
CA GLY A 152 1.32 6.16 -24.62
C GLY A 152 1.33 5.76 -26.10
N GLU A 153 2.28 4.90 -26.51
CA GLU A 153 2.32 4.38 -27.89
C GLU A 153 1.18 3.39 -28.16
N ALA A 154 0.87 2.51 -27.20
CA ALA A 154 -0.27 1.60 -27.30
C ALA A 154 -1.59 2.38 -27.45
N ALA A 155 -1.80 3.42 -26.64
CA ALA A 155 -2.97 4.29 -26.72
C ALA A 155 -3.07 5.00 -28.09
N ALA A 156 -1.95 5.54 -28.58
CA ALA A 156 -1.89 6.20 -29.88
C ALA A 156 -2.22 5.22 -31.03
N ASN A 157 -1.67 4.01 -31.00
CA ASN A 157 -1.97 2.95 -31.96
C ASN A 157 -3.47 2.60 -31.97
N VAL A 158 -4.09 2.43 -30.80
CA VAL A 158 -5.53 2.14 -30.70
C VAL A 158 -6.38 3.29 -31.24
N ALA A 159 -5.97 4.53 -30.99
CA ALA A 159 -6.66 5.70 -31.49
C ALA A 159 -6.42 5.95 -33.00
N GLY A 160 -5.44 5.28 -33.62
CA GLY A 160 -5.10 5.45 -35.04
C GLY A 160 -4.43 6.80 -35.36
N VAL A 161 -3.80 7.43 -34.38
CA VAL A 161 -3.15 8.75 -34.49
C VAL A 161 -1.77 8.74 -33.84
N THR A 162 -0.98 9.79 -34.02
CA THR A 162 0.25 9.95 -33.23
C THR A 162 -0.05 10.26 -31.77
N PHE A 163 0.88 9.97 -30.85
CA PHE A 163 0.73 10.35 -29.44
C PHE A 163 0.49 11.86 -29.27
N ALA A 164 1.19 12.69 -30.05
CA ALA A 164 1.00 14.13 -30.02
C ALA A 164 -0.42 14.55 -30.41
N GLU A 165 -0.96 13.97 -31.48
CA GLU A 165 -2.35 14.18 -31.90
C GLU A 165 -3.35 13.67 -30.87
N LEU A 166 -3.09 12.53 -30.24
CA LEU A 166 -3.95 11.98 -29.18
C LEU A 166 -4.07 12.97 -28.02
N ILE A 167 -2.95 13.40 -27.43
CA ILE A 167 -2.96 14.35 -26.31
C ILE A 167 -3.60 15.68 -26.72
N LYS A 168 -3.28 16.18 -27.91
CA LYS A 168 -3.82 17.45 -28.40
C LYS A 168 -5.34 17.40 -28.56
N THR A 169 -5.86 16.36 -29.19
CA THR A 169 -7.30 16.25 -29.53
C THR A 169 -8.17 15.78 -28.37
N LYS A 170 -7.66 14.90 -27.50
CA LYS A 170 -8.40 14.40 -26.35
C LYS A 170 -8.32 15.31 -25.13
N LEU A 171 -7.18 15.98 -24.92
CA LEU A 171 -6.95 16.73 -23.69
C LEU A 171 -6.75 18.24 -23.95
N LEU A 172 -5.74 18.64 -24.72
CA LEU A 172 -5.38 20.07 -24.78
C LEU A 172 -6.48 20.94 -25.40
N GLN A 173 -7.06 20.51 -26.53
CA GLN A 173 -8.12 21.27 -27.22
C GLN A 173 -9.44 21.30 -26.45
N PRO A 174 -10.01 20.18 -25.97
CA PRO A 174 -11.27 20.20 -25.23
C PRO A 174 -11.20 21.00 -23.94
N LEU A 175 -10.03 21.00 -23.30
CA LEU A 175 -9.79 21.75 -22.06
C LEU A 175 -9.38 23.21 -22.30
N GLY A 176 -9.16 23.61 -23.56
CA GLY A 176 -8.70 24.96 -23.92
C GLY A 176 -7.37 25.34 -23.27
N LEU A 177 -6.39 24.44 -23.30
CA LEU A 177 -5.03 24.64 -22.82
C LEU A 177 -4.16 25.20 -23.96
N ASN A 178 -4.33 26.48 -24.26
CA ASN A 178 -3.81 27.10 -25.49
C ASN A 178 -2.31 27.38 -25.47
N ASN A 179 -1.65 27.39 -24.30
CA ASN A 179 -0.22 27.59 -24.16
C ASN A 179 0.51 26.29 -23.81
N ALA A 180 -0.09 25.16 -24.16
CA ALA A 180 0.49 23.84 -24.00
C ALA A 180 0.85 23.23 -25.36
N GLY A 181 1.90 22.43 -25.40
CA GLY A 181 2.29 21.71 -26.60
C GLY A 181 3.21 20.54 -26.28
N LEU A 182 3.73 19.91 -27.33
CA LEU A 182 4.38 18.62 -27.26
C LEU A 182 5.78 18.75 -27.88
N SER A 183 6.82 18.58 -27.06
CA SER A 183 8.25 18.69 -27.37
C SER A 183 8.96 20.01 -27.06
N MET A 184 10.23 19.90 -26.68
CA MET A 184 11.13 21.05 -26.49
C MET A 184 11.36 21.87 -27.78
N PRO A 185 11.55 21.27 -28.98
CA PRO A 185 11.64 22.03 -30.23
C PRO A 185 10.40 22.86 -30.56
N GLU A 186 9.21 22.37 -30.20
CA GLU A 186 7.98 23.15 -30.33
C GLU A 186 7.95 24.30 -29.31
N MET A 187 8.33 24.03 -28.07
CA MET A 187 8.45 25.04 -27.01
C MET A 187 9.39 26.19 -27.41
N ALA A 188 10.56 25.88 -27.98
CA ALA A 188 11.56 26.89 -28.37
C ALA A 188 11.08 27.87 -29.45
N LYS A 189 9.99 27.53 -30.17
CA LYS A 189 9.35 28.43 -31.16
C LYS A 189 8.42 29.44 -30.50
N GLN A 190 8.06 29.24 -29.23
CA GLN A 190 7.20 30.16 -28.50
C GLN A 190 7.99 31.42 -28.12
N PRO A 191 7.41 32.63 -28.23
CA PRO A 191 8.13 33.88 -27.91
C PRO A 191 8.47 34.06 -26.42
N ASN A 192 7.94 33.17 -25.57
CA ASN A 192 7.98 33.23 -24.12
C ASN A 192 8.49 31.94 -23.47
N TYR A 193 9.31 31.15 -24.16
CA TYR A 193 9.90 29.95 -23.59
C TYR A 193 10.96 30.23 -22.51
N ALA A 194 11.10 29.27 -21.60
CA ALA A 194 12.15 29.25 -20.60
C ALA A 194 13.43 28.55 -21.12
N MET A 195 14.56 29.24 -21.06
CA MET A 195 15.88 28.68 -21.36
C MET A 195 16.34 27.80 -20.19
N PRO A 196 16.80 26.55 -20.42
CA PRO A 196 17.29 25.68 -19.37
C PRO A 196 18.63 26.17 -18.81
N TYR A 197 18.80 26.10 -17.50
CA TYR A 197 20.04 26.44 -16.81
C TYR A 197 20.52 25.33 -15.88
N ASP A 198 21.83 25.28 -15.65
CA ASP A 198 22.47 24.47 -14.62
C ASP A 198 23.63 25.24 -13.96
N ALA A 199 24.07 24.80 -12.78
CA ALA A 199 25.18 25.38 -12.04
C ALA A 199 26.19 24.30 -11.61
N ALA A 200 27.47 24.66 -11.50
CA ALA A 200 28.50 23.72 -11.08
C ALA A 200 28.43 23.35 -9.58
N SER A 201 27.85 24.23 -8.76
CA SER A 201 27.69 24.02 -7.33
C SER A 201 26.50 24.84 -6.80
N PHE A 202 26.02 24.52 -5.59
CA PHE A 202 24.98 25.32 -4.94
C PHE A 202 25.41 26.77 -4.69
N GLU A 203 26.69 27.00 -4.37
CA GLU A 203 27.23 28.34 -4.16
C GLU A 203 27.30 29.15 -5.46
N ASP A 204 27.62 28.50 -6.59
CA ASP A 204 27.59 29.14 -7.91
C ASP A 204 26.15 29.49 -8.31
N ALA A 205 25.20 28.57 -8.06
CA ALA A 205 23.77 28.81 -8.29
C ALA A 205 23.29 30.04 -7.51
N LYS A 206 23.64 30.15 -6.22
CA LYS A 206 23.30 31.31 -5.38
C LYS A 206 23.94 32.61 -5.83
N ARG A 207 25.13 32.56 -6.43
CA ARG A 207 25.81 33.73 -7.02
C ARG A 207 25.27 34.09 -8.40
N GLY A 208 24.33 33.31 -8.94
CA GLY A 208 23.77 33.51 -10.27
C GLY A 208 24.70 33.09 -11.41
N ILE A 209 25.64 32.19 -11.15
CA ILE A 209 26.60 31.67 -12.12
C ILE A 209 26.00 30.39 -12.74
N PHE A 210 25.41 30.54 -13.91
CA PHE A 210 24.73 29.46 -14.63
C PHE A 210 25.32 29.22 -16.03
N GLU A 211 25.33 27.96 -16.42
CA GLU A 211 25.54 27.49 -17.79
C GLU A 211 24.19 27.38 -18.50
N GLU A 212 24.11 27.78 -19.76
CA GLU A 212 22.91 27.61 -20.59
C GLU A 212 22.88 26.20 -21.19
N GLY A 213 21.74 25.54 -21.08
CA GLY A 213 21.50 24.27 -21.74
C GLY A 213 21.14 24.41 -23.21
N TYR A 214 21.05 23.28 -23.89
CA TYR A 214 20.61 23.18 -25.28
C TYR A 214 19.14 22.76 -25.36
N ILE A 215 18.45 23.25 -26.40
CA ILE A 215 17.18 22.72 -26.89
C ILE A 215 17.47 22.22 -28.31
N ASP A 216 17.67 20.91 -28.45
CA ASP A 216 17.99 20.28 -29.74
C ASP A 216 16.78 19.52 -30.31
N ASP A 217 16.89 19.13 -31.58
CA ASP A 217 15.84 18.38 -32.30
C ASP A 217 15.88 16.87 -32.02
N ILE A 218 16.58 16.41 -30.96
CA ILE A 218 16.62 14.98 -30.61
C ILE A 218 15.26 14.61 -30.01
N PRO A 219 14.49 13.69 -30.64
CA PRO A 219 13.19 13.30 -30.11
C PRO A 219 13.33 12.62 -28.74
N MET A 220 12.53 13.03 -27.76
CA MET A 220 12.41 12.29 -26.51
C MET A 220 11.72 10.94 -26.78
N ALA A 221 12.49 9.85 -26.73
CA ALA A 221 11.95 8.51 -26.92
C ALA A 221 10.89 8.15 -25.86
N ASP A 222 10.91 8.81 -24.71
CA ASP A 222 9.95 8.71 -23.61
C ASP A 222 8.93 9.86 -23.59
N ALA A 223 8.64 10.50 -24.72
CA ALA A 223 7.73 11.65 -24.74
C ALA A 223 6.42 11.53 -23.90
N PRO A 224 5.72 10.38 -23.84
CA PRO A 224 4.55 10.21 -22.98
C PRO A 224 4.85 10.32 -21.47
N ALA A 225 6.08 10.04 -21.07
CA ALA A 225 6.55 10.11 -19.70
C ALA A 225 7.02 11.51 -19.30
N GLY A 226 7.28 12.42 -20.25
CA GLY A 226 8.00 13.64 -19.91
C GLY A 226 7.96 14.85 -20.85
N ASP A 227 7.43 14.80 -22.08
CA ASP A 227 7.77 15.82 -23.10
C ASP A 227 6.73 16.94 -23.33
N ILE A 228 5.77 17.11 -22.43
CA ILE A 228 4.79 18.21 -22.51
C ILE A 228 5.43 19.51 -21.97
N TYR A 229 5.11 20.63 -22.61
CA TYR A 229 5.38 21.97 -22.07
C TYR A 229 4.08 22.75 -21.86
N MET A 230 4.05 23.65 -20.88
CA MET A 230 2.97 24.62 -20.70
C MET A 230 3.38 25.78 -19.79
N ASN A 231 2.52 26.80 -19.68
CA ASN A 231 2.65 27.81 -18.63
C ASN A 231 1.96 27.37 -17.34
N VAL A 232 2.27 28.06 -16.23
CA VAL A 232 1.79 27.66 -14.90
C VAL A 232 0.27 27.86 -14.71
N VAL A 233 -0.34 28.76 -15.49
CA VAL A 233 -1.78 29.06 -15.44
C VAL A 233 -2.61 27.94 -16.09
N ASP A 234 -2.17 27.44 -17.24
CA ASP A 234 -2.79 26.28 -17.91
C ASP A 234 -2.57 25.00 -17.08
N LEU A 235 -1.42 24.89 -16.39
CA LEU A 235 -1.14 23.74 -15.52
C LEU A 235 -2.09 23.65 -14.31
N VAL A 236 -2.38 24.76 -13.63
CA VAL A 236 -3.40 24.75 -12.55
C VAL A 236 -4.81 24.54 -13.07
N LYS A 237 -5.12 24.99 -14.29
CA LYS A 237 -6.40 24.72 -14.95
C LYS A 237 -6.58 23.21 -15.20
N TRP A 238 -5.57 22.55 -15.78
CA TRP A 238 -5.55 21.09 -15.95
C TRP A 238 -5.81 20.36 -14.63
N ALA A 239 -5.03 20.68 -13.59
CA ALA A 239 -5.14 20.03 -12.30
C ALA A 239 -6.52 20.23 -11.65
N SER A 240 -7.14 21.39 -11.88
CA SER A 240 -8.49 21.65 -11.39
C SER A 240 -9.53 20.76 -12.04
N VAL A 241 -9.39 20.47 -13.34
CA VAL A 241 -10.30 19.55 -14.05
C VAL A 241 -10.16 18.13 -13.47
N ILE A 242 -8.94 17.67 -13.22
CA ILE A 242 -8.69 16.37 -12.58
C ILE A 242 -9.24 16.34 -11.15
N MET A 243 -8.98 17.38 -10.36
CA MET A 243 -9.49 17.53 -8.99
C MET A 243 -11.04 17.51 -8.94
N LYS A 244 -11.69 18.07 -9.96
CA LYS A 244 -13.16 18.04 -10.16
C LYS A 244 -13.62 16.85 -11.01
N GLU A 245 -12.86 15.76 -11.00
CA GLU A 245 -13.22 14.49 -11.62
C GLU A 245 -13.64 14.61 -13.10
N GLY A 246 -12.98 15.47 -13.86
CA GLY A 246 -13.24 15.69 -15.29
C GLY A 246 -14.23 16.80 -15.61
N GLU A 247 -14.70 17.58 -14.63
CA GLU A 247 -15.57 18.72 -14.86
C GLU A 247 -14.79 20.01 -15.20
N LEU A 248 -15.28 20.76 -16.18
CA LEU A 248 -14.84 22.11 -16.51
C LEU A 248 -16.07 23.00 -16.76
N ASP A 249 -16.19 24.11 -16.02
CA ASP A 249 -17.27 25.10 -16.16
C ASP A 249 -18.69 24.48 -16.15
N GLY A 250 -18.93 23.52 -15.24
CA GLY A 250 -20.22 22.82 -15.11
C GLY A 250 -20.49 21.76 -16.19
N LYS A 251 -19.50 21.43 -17.02
CA LYS A 251 -19.60 20.40 -18.07
C LYS A 251 -18.61 19.28 -17.81
N GLN A 252 -19.07 18.04 -17.92
CA GLN A 252 -18.20 16.87 -17.94
C GLN A 252 -17.42 16.83 -19.25
N VAL A 253 -16.11 17.05 -19.19
CA VAL A 253 -15.22 17.11 -20.37
C VAL A 253 -14.26 15.93 -20.45
N LEU A 254 -14.08 15.18 -19.36
CA LEU A 254 -13.38 13.89 -19.31
C LEU A 254 -14.28 12.85 -18.64
N SER A 255 -14.01 11.55 -18.77
CA SER A 255 -14.74 10.50 -18.05
C SER A 255 -14.50 10.59 -16.54
N GLN A 256 -15.58 10.74 -15.76
CA GLN A 256 -15.50 10.79 -14.29
C GLN A 256 -14.91 9.49 -13.72
N GLU A 257 -15.34 8.34 -14.24
CA GLU A 257 -14.86 7.03 -13.82
C GLU A 257 -13.37 6.88 -14.12
N SER A 258 -12.94 7.25 -15.32
CA SER A 258 -11.54 7.15 -15.72
C SER A 258 -10.64 8.08 -14.90
N VAL A 259 -11.08 9.32 -14.65
CA VAL A 259 -10.33 10.25 -13.78
C VAL A 259 -10.21 9.70 -12.36
N ARG A 260 -11.29 9.15 -11.78
CA ARG A 260 -11.25 8.48 -10.47
C ARG A 260 -10.27 7.32 -10.45
N GLU A 261 -10.23 6.50 -11.51
CA GLU A 261 -9.30 5.38 -11.60
C GLU A 261 -7.83 5.85 -11.65
N THR A 262 -7.54 7.03 -12.25
CA THR A 262 -6.19 7.61 -12.20
C THR A 262 -5.78 8.11 -10.81
N LEU A 263 -6.72 8.38 -9.91
CA LEU A 263 -6.45 8.84 -8.54
C LEU A 263 -6.57 7.71 -7.51
N LYS A 264 -6.80 6.48 -7.96
CA LYS A 264 -6.85 5.29 -7.12
C LYS A 264 -5.44 4.70 -6.96
N PRO A 265 -5.05 4.20 -5.77
CA PRO A 265 -3.76 3.55 -5.59
C PRO A 265 -3.68 2.23 -6.37
N HIS A 266 -2.67 2.10 -7.21
CA HIS A 266 -2.32 0.88 -7.96
C HIS A 266 -1.00 0.26 -7.48
N ASN A 267 -0.11 1.08 -6.91
CA ASN A 267 1.14 0.65 -6.28
C ASN A 267 1.37 1.40 -4.95
N VAL A 268 2.13 0.80 -4.05
CA VAL A 268 2.61 1.45 -2.82
C VAL A 268 4.12 1.64 -2.87
N ALA A 269 4.63 2.76 -2.38
CA ALA A 269 6.06 3.00 -2.31
C ALA A 269 6.69 2.26 -1.11
N GLN A 270 7.83 1.63 -1.33
CA GLN A 270 8.55 0.88 -0.29
C GLN A 270 9.44 1.81 0.56
N LEU A 271 8.84 2.78 1.24
CA LEU A 271 9.55 3.79 2.04
C LEU A 271 9.79 3.29 3.48
N GLY A 272 10.86 3.79 4.11
CA GLY A 272 11.07 3.63 5.57
C GLY A 272 10.21 4.61 6.38
N ALA A 273 10.58 4.86 7.64
CA ALA A 273 9.89 5.82 8.50
C ALA A 273 9.73 7.19 7.80
N ARG A 274 8.49 7.68 7.76
CA ARG A 274 8.13 8.97 7.14
C ARG A 274 7.98 10.05 8.21
N ARG A 275 8.03 11.32 7.78
CA ARG A 275 7.78 12.46 8.67
C ARG A 275 6.32 12.40 9.18
N PRO A 276 6.06 12.82 10.44
CA PRO A 276 4.72 12.91 11.03
C PRO A 276 3.70 13.70 10.20
N ASP A 277 4.19 14.64 9.38
CA ASP A 277 3.34 15.45 8.52
C ASP A 277 2.65 14.65 7.40
N PHE A 278 3.07 13.41 7.13
CA PHE A 278 2.61 12.62 5.99
C PHE A 278 2.01 11.27 6.40
N SER A 279 1.21 10.67 5.49
CA SER A 279 0.71 9.32 5.69
C SER A 279 1.85 8.29 5.80
N PRO A 280 1.76 7.24 6.63
CA PRO A 280 2.72 6.14 6.64
C PRO A 280 2.85 5.43 5.27
N ALA A 281 1.77 5.42 4.47
CA ALA A 281 1.75 4.82 3.14
C ALA A 281 1.65 5.89 2.05
N LEU A 282 2.59 5.84 1.09
CA LEU A 282 2.55 6.65 -0.14
C LEU A 282 2.08 5.76 -1.30
N GLY A 283 0.96 6.14 -1.91
CA GLY A 283 0.44 5.46 -3.10
C GLY A 283 0.94 6.07 -4.40
N TYR A 284 0.86 5.28 -5.47
CA TYR A 284 0.97 5.75 -6.83
C TYR A 284 -0.24 5.28 -7.63
N GLY A 285 -0.97 6.21 -8.24
CA GLY A 285 -2.13 5.96 -9.08
C GLY A 285 -1.87 6.53 -10.47
N LEU A 286 -1.69 5.66 -11.47
CA LEU A 286 -1.58 5.98 -12.90
C LEU A 286 -1.08 7.41 -13.23
N GLY A 287 0.12 7.80 -12.77
CA GLY A 287 0.70 9.12 -13.06
C GLY A 287 0.56 10.17 -11.95
N TRP A 288 0.08 9.78 -10.77
CA TRP A 288 -0.07 10.61 -9.58
C TRP A 288 0.51 9.93 -8.33
N GLN A 289 1.16 10.71 -7.48
CA GLN A 289 1.47 10.35 -6.11
C GLN A 289 0.27 10.68 -5.23
N LEU A 290 -0.10 9.75 -4.35
CA LEU A 290 -1.31 9.82 -3.53
C LEU A 290 -0.88 9.80 -2.05
N ASP A 291 -1.11 10.89 -1.34
CA ASP A 291 -0.64 11.05 0.03
C ASP A 291 -1.64 11.86 0.89
N SER A 292 -1.34 11.99 2.17
CA SER A 292 -1.96 12.98 3.06
C SER A 292 -0.87 13.89 3.61
N TYR A 293 -1.14 15.18 3.70
CA TYR A 293 -0.28 16.17 4.35
C TYR A 293 -1.07 16.85 5.47
N LYS A 294 -0.67 16.60 6.73
CA LYS A 294 -1.33 17.12 7.95
C LYS A 294 -2.85 16.93 7.96
N GLY A 295 -3.31 15.82 7.37
CA GLY A 295 -4.72 15.44 7.35
C GLY A 295 -5.47 15.88 6.11
N HIS A 296 -4.80 16.62 5.22
CA HIS A 296 -5.35 17.04 3.95
C HIS A 296 -4.89 16.06 2.87
N VAL A 297 -5.84 15.45 2.16
CA VAL A 297 -5.53 14.62 0.99
C VAL A 297 -4.76 15.46 -0.01
N VAL A 298 -3.64 14.93 -0.52
CA VAL A 298 -2.85 15.60 -1.55
C VAL A 298 -2.50 14.63 -2.66
N TYR A 299 -2.83 15.04 -3.88
CA TYR A 299 -2.39 14.37 -5.10
C TYR A 299 -1.37 15.25 -5.78
N TYR A 300 -0.23 14.68 -6.14
CA TYR A 300 0.84 15.47 -6.74
C TYR A 300 1.69 14.66 -7.71
N HIS A 301 2.45 15.36 -8.53
CA HIS A 301 3.53 14.77 -9.28
C HIS A 301 4.62 15.83 -9.49
N GLY A 302 5.86 15.45 -9.22
CA GLY A 302 7.04 16.25 -9.57
C GLY A 302 7.49 15.95 -11.00
N GLY A 303 8.05 16.93 -11.69
CA GLY A 303 8.71 16.71 -12.97
C GLY A 303 10.16 17.16 -12.89
N GLY A 304 11.07 16.34 -13.41
CA GLY A 304 12.48 16.67 -13.55
C GLY A 304 12.96 16.35 -14.95
N ASN A 305 13.50 17.34 -15.64
CA ASN A 305 14.24 17.19 -16.87
C ASN A 305 15.47 18.10 -16.83
N PRO A 306 16.46 17.89 -17.70
CA PRO A 306 17.64 18.73 -17.69
C PRO A 306 17.30 20.21 -17.86
N GLY A 307 17.71 21.02 -16.89
CA GLY A 307 17.39 22.45 -16.81
C GLY A 307 15.94 22.79 -16.46
N TYR A 308 15.10 21.84 -16.02
CA TYR A 308 13.72 22.10 -15.60
C TYR A 308 13.33 21.25 -14.38
N LYS A 309 12.73 21.90 -13.38
CA LYS A 309 12.01 21.24 -12.30
C LYS A 309 10.61 21.81 -12.20
N SER A 310 9.60 20.94 -12.15
CA SER A 310 8.20 21.30 -12.02
C SER A 310 7.57 20.57 -10.83
N MET A 311 6.50 21.15 -10.31
CA MET A 311 5.65 20.50 -9.31
C MET A 311 4.21 20.88 -9.59
N LEU A 312 3.33 19.89 -9.54
CA LEU A 312 1.89 20.09 -9.52
C LEU A 312 1.29 19.32 -8.35
N ALA A 313 0.51 19.99 -7.51
CA ALA A 313 -0.18 19.39 -6.38
C ALA A 313 -1.59 19.95 -6.27
N PHE A 314 -2.54 19.12 -5.83
CA PHE A 314 -3.88 19.57 -5.49
C PHE A 314 -4.45 18.82 -4.28
N TYR A 315 -5.28 19.54 -3.53
CA TYR A 315 -5.93 19.12 -2.30
C TYR A 315 -7.44 19.15 -2.54
N PRO A 316 -8.06 18.00 -2.89
CA PRO A 316 -9.42 17.98 -3.41
C PRO A 316 -10.47 18.38 -2.37
N ASP A 317 -10.22 18.11 -1.09
CA ASP A 317 -11.15 18.45 -0.01
C ASP A 317 -11.09 19.95 0.37
N ASP A 318 -9.99 20.63 0.00
CA ASP A 318 -9.75 22.05 0.27
C ASP A 318 -9.97 22.95 -0.96
N ASP A 319 -10.23 22.35 -2.13
CA ASP A 319 -10.32 23.05 -3.42
C ASP A 319 -9.07 23.91 -3.72
N LEU A 320 -7.89 23.38 -3.38
CA LEU A 320 -6.58 24.04 -3.52
C LEU A 320 -5.74 23.33 -4.59
N VAL A 321 -5.16 24.10 -5.51
CA VAL A 321 -4.20 23.64 -6.52
C VAL A 321 -2.97 24.54 -6.46
N VAL A 322 -1.79 23.94 -6.46
CA VAL A 322 -0.50 24.65 -6.52
C VAL A 322 0.32 24.09 -7.67
N ALA A 323 0.80 24.97 -8.54
CA ALA A 323 1.75 24.61 -9.59
C ALA A 323 2.99 25.50 -9.53
N VAL A 324 4.15 24.89 -9.79
CA VAL A 324 5.45 25.54 -9.80
C VAL A 324 6.22 25.08 -11.04
N LEU A 325 6.79 26.04 -11.77
CA LEU A 325 7.70 25.79 -12.90
C LEU A 325 9.01 26.52 -12.65
N THR A 326 10.13 25.87 -12.96
CA THR A 326 11.47 26.47 -12.87
C THR A 326 12.27 26.15 -14.13
N ASN A 327 13.30 26.95 -14.40
CA ASN A 327 14.28 26.70 -15.45
C ASN A 327 15.64 26.26 -14.92
N VAL A 328 15.63 25.46 -13.84
CA VAL A 328 16.80 24.75 -13.32
C VAL A 328 16.36 23.38 -12.81
N TYR A 329 17.20 22.36 -13.00
CA TYR A 329 16.85 21.00 -12.59
C TYR A 329 17.14 20.72 -11.10
N ILE A 330 18.32 21.11 -10.61
CA ILE A 330 18.76 20.80 -9.24
C ILE A 330 18.16 21.82 -8.27
N THR A 331 16.93 21.58 -7.83
CA THR A 331 16.27 22.34 -6.77
C THR A 331 15.12 21.55 -6.13
N ASP A 332 15.02 21.63 -4.80
CA ASP A 332 13.89 21.08 -4.03
C ASP A 332 12.83 22.15 -3.67
N LEU A 333 13.00 23.41 -4.10
CA LEU A 333 12.01 24.46 -3.84
C LEU A 333 10.62 24.13 -4.42
N PRO A 334 10.49 23.61 -5.66
CA PRO A 334 9.19 23.22 -6.20
C PRO A 334 8.48 22.16 -5.36
N LEU A 335 9.23 21.22 -4.74
CA LEU A 335 8.67 20.19 -3.87
C LEU A 335 8.15 20.80 -2.54
N ALA A 336 8.86 21.79 -2.00
CA ALA A 336 8.53 22.42 -0.72
C ALA A 336 7.33 23.39 -0.81
N LEU A 337 7.15 24.05 -1.96
CA LEU A 337 6.18 25.13 -2.13
C LEU A 337 4.71 24.72 -1.93
N PRO A 338 4.22 23.58 -2.45
CA PRO A 338 2.86 23.13 -2.17
C PRO A 338 2.54 23.01 -0.68
N TYR A 339 3.50 22.57 0.13
CA TYR A 339 3.33 22.41 1.58
C TYR A 339 3.38 23.75 2.30
N TYR A 340 4.32 24.63 1.94
CA TYR A 340 4.37 26.00 2.47
C TYR A 340 3.10 26.80 2.16
N ILE A 341 2.59 26.66 0.93
CA ILE A 341 1.37 27.33 0.48
C ILE A 341 0.13 26.76 1.17
N ALA A 342 0.04 25.44 1.32
CA ALA A 342 -1.04 24.80 2.07
C ALA A 342 -1.04 25.27 3.54
N ASP A 343 0.13 25.31 4.19
CA ASP A 343 0.26 25.82 5.56
C ASP A 343 -0.28 27.26 5.68
N GLY A 344 0.07 28.13 4.73
CA GLY A 344 -0.37 29.53 4.74
C GLY A 344 -1.84 29.76 4.39
N ILE A 345 -2.36 29.05 3.38
CA ILE A 345 -3.74 29.26 2.89
C ILE A 345 -4.78 28.58 3.80
N LEU A 346 -4.45 27.39 4.32
CA LEU A 346 -5.35 26.62 5.18
C LEU A 346 -5.14 26.92 6.67
N GLY A 347 -4.12 27.72 7.02
CA GLY A 347 -3.80 28.08 8.40
C GLY A 347 -3.27 26.90 9.23
N LEU A 348 -2.49 26.01 8.60
CA LEU A 348 -2.00 24.80 9.25
C LEU A 348 -0.82 25.12 10.19
N PRO A 349 -0.61 24.31 11.25
CA PRO A 349 0.53 24.48 12.15
C PRO A 349 1.86 24.41 11.41
N LYS A 350 2.79 25.32 11.68
CA LYS A 350 4.15 25.25 11.11
C LYS A 350 4.98 24.20 11.86
N THR A 351 5.21 23.05 11.21
CA THR A 351 5.98 21.91 11.76
C THR A 351 7.40 21.84 11.19
N ALA A 352 7.69 22.58 10.11
CA ALA A 352 9.02 22.75 9.56
C ALA A 352 9.15 24.08 8.81
N ASP A 353 10.40 24.54 8.64
CA ASP A 353 10.71 25.63 7.70
C ASP A 353 10.98 25.04 6.30
N TRP A 354 9.92 25.00 5.49
CA TRP A 354 9.96 24.46 4.15
C TRP A 354 10.90 25.23 3.21
N LEU A 355 11.01 26.55 3.36
CA LEU A 355 11.66 27.42 2.40
C LEU A 355 13.10 27.76 2.78
N ASN A 356 13.39 27.93 4.06
CA ASN A 356 14.73 28.32 4.51
C ASN A 356 15.58 27.13 4.98
N ASP A 357 14.95 26.03 5.43
CA ASP A 357 15.69 24.84 5.88
C ASP A 357 15.54 23.67 4.91
N PHE A 358 14.31 23.18 4.67
CA PHE A 358 14.11 21.94 3.91
C PHE A 358 14.61 22.03 2.47
N ALA A 359 14.13 23.02 1.71
CA ALA A 359 14.48 23.15 0.29
C ALA A 359 15.97 23.46 0.06
N PRO A 360 16.61 24.44 0.75
CA PRO A 360 18.03 24.72 0.56
C PRO A 360 18.93 23.56 0.99
N ASN A 361 18.63 22.90 2.12
CA ASN A 361 19.45 21.77 2.59
C ASN A 361 19.40 20.58 1.64
N ARG A 362 18.22 20.22 1.14
CA ARG A 362 18.10 19.13 0.16
C ARG A 362 18.71 19.49 -1.21
N THR A 363 18.54 20.74 -1.64
CA THR A 363 19.18 21.22 -2.87
C THR A 363 20.71 21.15 -2.76
N GLN A 364 21.27 21.63 -1.65
CA GLN A 364 22.70 21.54 -1.36
C GLN A 364 23.17 20.08 -1.28
N GLN A 365 22.42 19.19 -0.63
CA GLN A 365 22.73 17.76 -0.56
C GLN A 365 22.76 17.14 -1.96
N THR A 366 21.84 17.53 -2.84
CA THR A 366 21.80 17.05 -4.23
C THR A 366 23.02 17.56 -5.01
N TYR A 367 23.38 18.85 -4.92
CA TYR A 367 24.63 19.34 -5.52
C TYR A 367 25.87 18.60 -4.96
N ASN A 368 25.89 18.32 -3.66
CA ASN A 368 26.99 17.59 -3.03
C ASN A 368 27.05 16.12 -3.50
N SER A 369 25.91 15.47 -3.73
CA SER A 369 25.88 14.09 -4.24
C SER A 369 26.40 14.02 -5.67
N TYR A 370 26.00 14.95 -6.54
CA TYR A 370 26.58 15.08 -7.89
C TYR A 370 28.09 15.36 -7.85
N ALA A 371 28.56 16.20 -6.92
CA ALA A 371 30.00 16.44 -6.75
C ALA A 371 30.75 15.19 -6.24
N GLN A 372 30.14 14.39 -5.35
CA GLN A 372 30.71 13.14 -4.83
C GLN A 372 30.70 11.99 -5.83
N ALA A 373 29.71 11.96 -6.74
CA ALA A 373 29.63 10.99 -7.82
C ALA A 373 30.92 10.92 -8.67
N ARG A 374 31.65 12.03 -8.70
CA ARG A 374 32.99 12.21 -9.29
C ARG A 374 34.11 11.36 -8.65
N ASN A 375 33.77 10.42 -7.78
CA ASN A 375 34.69 9.48 -7.13
C ASN A 375 34.03 8.14 -6.75
N ASN A 376 32.81 7.85 -7.23
CA ASN A 376 32.11 6.61 -6.88
C ASN A 376 32.55 5.42 -7.76
N LEU A 377 33.86 5.27 -7.92
CA LEU A 377 34.47 4.18 -8.65
C LEU A 377 34.82 3.03 -7.70
N PRO A 378 34.85 1.78 -8.19
CA PRO A 378 35.41 0.66 -7.44
C PRO A 378 36.82 1.00 -6.93
N LYS A 379 37.19 0.44 -5.77
CA LYS A 379 38.53 0.65 -5.20
C LYS A 379 39.60 0.18 -6.20
N ARG A 380 40.50 1.09 -6.58
CA ARG A 380 41.61 0.79 -7.49
C ARG A 380 42.53 -0.27 -6.90
N VAL A 381 43.03 -1.16 -7.76
CA VAL A 381 44.11 -2.10 -7.43
C VAL A 381 45.40 -1.60 -8.07
N GLU A 382 46.31 -1.10 -7.24
CA GLU A 382 47.52 -0.42 -7.69
C GLU A 382 48.50 -1.35 -8.43
N GLY A 383 49.21 -0.78 -9.42
CA GLY A 383 50.29 -1.47 -10.13
C GLY A 383 49.84 -2.64 -11.01
N LYS A 384 48.57 -2.70 -11.41
CA LYS A 384 48.01 -3.76 -12.29
C LYS A 384 47.82 -3.24 -13.71
N PRO A 385 48.71 -3.57 -14.67
CA PRO A 385 48.59 -3.11 -16.04
C PRO A 385 47.43 -3.80 -16.75
N HIS A 386 47.06 -3.25 -17.90
CA HIS A 386 46.18 -3.89 -18.86
C HIS A 386 46.91 -5.03 -19.60
N SER A 387 46.20 -6.09 -19.97
CA SER A 387 46.79 -7.32 -20.53
C SER A 387 46.95 -7.27 -22.05
N HIS A 388 46.12 -6.48 -22.74
CA HIS A 388 46.18 -6.26 -24.19
C HIS A 388 46.87 -4.94 -24.55
N ALA A 389 47.31 -4.79 -25.81
CA ALA A 389 47.76 -3.49 -26.29
C ALA A 389 46.56 -2.54 -26.41
N LEU A 390 46.78 -1.22 -26.27
CA LEU A 390 45.65 -0.27 -26.25
C LEU A 390 44.80 -0.33 -27.54
N ILE A 391 45.43 -0.58 -28.69
CA ILE A 391 44.73 -0.72 -29.96
C ILE A 391 43.73 -1.88 -29.98
N ASP A 392 43.97 -2.94 -29.19
CA ASP A 392 43.14 -4.14 -29.15
C ASP A 392 41.79 -3.89 -28.46
N TYR A 393 41.67 -2.84 -27.65
CA TYR A 393 40.38 -2.38 -27.10
C TYR A 393 39.57 -1.55 -28.11
N GLY A 394 40.20 -1.09 -29.18
CA GLY A 394 39.55 -0.27 -30.21
C GLY A 394 38.54 -1.09 -31.02
N GLY A 395 37.32 -0.59 -31.15
CA GLY A 395 36.26 -1.31 -31.85
C GLY A 395 34.86 -0.73 -31.64
N GLU A 396 33.89 -1.37 -32.26
CA GLU A 396 32.46 -1.09 -32.10
C GLU A 396 31.84 -2.13 -31.16
N TYR A 397 31.25 -1.68 -30.05
CA TYR A 397 30.58 -2.54 -29.08
C TYR A 397 29.09 -2.22 -29.10
N ALA A 398 28.28 -3.15 -29.63
CA ALA A 398 26.85 -2.92 -29.81
C ALA A 398 26.03 -3.50 -28.66
N HIS A 399 25.12 -2.70 -28.12
CA HIS A 399 24.06 -3.14 -27.21
C HIS A 399 22.68 -2.88 -27.85
N PRO A 400 21.75 -3.86 -27.85
CA PRO A 400 20.47 -3.73 -28.55
C PRO A 400 19.63 -2.54 -28.08
N VAL A 401 19.62 -2.23 -26.78
CA VAL A 401 18.91 -1.07 -26.20
C VAL A 401 19.77 0.20 -26.11
N PHE A 402 20.99 0.11 -25.58
CA PHE A 402 21.83 1.28 -25.31
C PHE A 402 22.55 1.84 -26.56
N GLY A 403 22.53 1.11 -27.67
CA GLY A 403 23.18 1.51 -28.92
C GLY A 403 24.64 1.06 -28.98
N THR A 404 25.41 1.68 -29.88
CA THR A 404 26.81 1.31 -30.12
C THR A 404 27.77 2.24 -29.38
N ALA A 405 28.66 1.67 -28.58
CA ALA A 405 29.84 2.34 -28.03
C ALA A 405 31.01 2.17 -28.99
N MET A 406 31.57 3.30 -29.44
CA MET A 406 32.75 3.35 -30.28
C MET A 406 33.97 3.65 -29.41
N ILE A 407 34.96 2.76 -29.44
CA ILE A 407 36.25 2.96 -28.78
C ILE A 407 37.32 3.19 -29.84
N THR A 408 37.97 4.34 -29.82
CA THR A 408 39.04 4.68 -30.76
C THR A 408 40.32 5.03 -30.04
N LEU A 409 41.46 4.54 -30.52
CA LEU A 409 42.78 4.99 -30.05
C LEU A 409 43.12 6.32 -30.71
N LEU A 410 43.40 7.34 -29.90
CA LEU A 410 43.81 8.66 -30.35
C LEU A 410 45.34 8.72 -30.56
N ASP A 411 45.79 9.70 -31.35
CA ASP A 411 47.22 9.94 -31.63
C ASP A 411 48.06 10.19 -30.36
N ASN A 412 47.43 10.68 -29.29
CA ASN A 412 48.08 10.91 -28.00
C ASN A 412 48.21 9.61 -27.16
N GLY A 413 47.82 8.46 -27.69
CA GLY A 413 47.89 7.16 -27.04
C GLY A 413 46.76 6.89 -26.04
N ALA A 414 45.76 7.77 -25.91
CA ALA A 414 44.59 7.55 -25.07
C ALA A 414 43.47 6.86 -25.84
N LEU A 415 42.67 6.04 -25.15
CA LEU A 415 41.41 5.55 -25.70
C LEU A 415 40.35 6.66 -25.61
N HIS A 416 39.42 6.66 -26.55
CA HIS A 416 38.30 7.60 -26.59
C HIS A 416 37.00 6.84 -26.78
N LEU A 417 36.05 7.06 -25.87
CA LEU A 417 34.70 6.51 -25.94
C LEU A 417 33.78 7.52 -26.61
N LYS A 418 32.99 7.06 -27.57
CA LYS A 418 31.79 7.75 -28.05
C LYS A 418 30.58 6.80 -27.95
N LEU A 419 29.59 7.16 -27.15
CA LEU A 419 28.33 6.43 -26.99
C LEU A 419 27.17 7.43 -27.07
N ARG A 420 26.36 7.35 -28.14
CA ARG A 420 25.29 8.33 -28.42
C ARG A 420 25.85 9.76 -28.51
N THR A 421 25.42 10.64 -27.60
CA THR A 421 25.91 12.02 -27.43
C THR A 421 27.03 12.15 -26.40
N PHE A 422 27.38 11.07 -25.70
CA PHE A 422 28.47 11.06 -24.73
C PHE A 422 29.80 10.80 -25.42
N GLU A 423 30.79 11.64 -25.13
CA GLU A 423 32.16 11.40 -25.55
C GLU A 423 33.13 11.76 -24.43
N THR A 424 34.17 10.95 -24.26
CA THR A 424 35.21 11.19 -23.25
C THR A 424 36.49 10.43 -23.56
N GLN A 425 37.62 11.00 -23.14
CA GLN A 425 38.89 10.29 -23.13
C GLN A 425 38.93 9.33 -21.93
N LEU A 426 39.51 8.15 -22.15
CA LEU A 426 39.61 7.10 -21.16
C LEU A 426 41.03 7.02 -20.60
N GLU A 427 41.10 6.98 -19.28
CA GLU A 427 42.30 6.75 -18.50
C GLU A 427 42.31 5.30 -17.98
N HIS A 428 43.46 4.64 -18.09
CA HIS A 428 43.62 3.30 -17.52
C HIS A 428 43.45 3.33 -16.00
N TYR A 429 42.65 2.40 -15.47
CA TYR A 429 42.38 2.31 -14.04
C TYR A 429 43.14 1.14 -13.42
N HIS A 430 42.76 -0.10 -13.72
CA HIS A 430 43.45 -1.33 -13.33
C HIS A 430 43.00 -2.48 -14.22
N TYR A 431 43.88 -3.46 -14.48
CA TYR A 431 43.55 -4.60 -15.35
C TYR A 431 42.97 -4.12 -16.68
N GLU A 432 41.84 -4.71 -17.11
CA GLU A 432 41.09 -4.37 -18.32
C GLU A 432 40.09 -3.21 -18.11
N SER A 433 40.17 -2.48 -16.99
CA SER A 433 39.23 -1.41 -16.68
C SER A 433 39.82 -0.01 -16.89
N PHE A 434 38.95 0.88 -17.37
CA PHE A 434 39.23 2.27 -17.69
C PHE A 434 38.17 3.17 -17.06
N LYS A 435 38.54 4.41 -16.79
CA LYS A 435 37.59 5.45 -16.37
C LYS A 435 37.63 6.61 -17.36
N GLY A 436 36.51 7.29 -17.52
CA GLY A 436 36.43 8.56 -18.24
C GLY A 436 35.58 9.54 -17.45
N PHE A 437 35.60 10.80 -17.84
CA PHE A 437 34.72 11.81 -17.25
C PHE A 437 33.80 12.39 -18.32
N VAL A 438 32.51 12.19 -18.16
CA VAL A 438 31.50 12.80 -19.04
C VAL A 438 31.13 14.16 -18.44
N HIS A 439 31.25 15.20 -19.27
CA HIS A 439 30.83 16.56 -18.93
C HIS A 439 29.85 17.07 -19.98
N ASP A 440 28.60 16.62 -19.87
CA ASP A 440 27.47 17.16 -20.63
C ASP A 440 26.60 18.04 -19.70
N PHE A 441 25.72 18.88 -20.27
CA PHE A 441 24.79 19.74 -19.52
C PHE A 441 23.94 18.95 -18.51
N VAL A 442 23.70 17.67 -18.78
CA VAL A 442 22.90 16.78 -17.93
C VAL A 442 23.73 15.84 -17.07
N ASN A 443 24.83 15.31 -17.64
CA ASN A 443 25.58 14.22 -17.03
C ASN A 443 26.99 14.69 -16.73
N LYS A 444 27.26 14.81 -15.43
CA LYS A 444 28.55 15.18 -14.86
C LYS A 444 28.98 14.05 -13.93
N GLY A 445 29.81 13.15 -14.42
CA GLY A 445 30.18 11.97 -13.64
C GLY A 445 31.25 11.11 -14.28
N ASP A 446 31.86 10.27 -13.45
CA ASP A 446 32.80 9.27 -13.93
C ASP A 446 32.05 8.12 -14.60
N ILE A 447 32.49 7.76 -15.80
CA ILE A 447 32.10 6.52 -16.47
C ILE A 447 33.16 5.47 -16.19
N PHE A 448 32.72 4.26 -15.85
CA PHE A 448 33.62 3.13 -15.62
C PHE A 448 33.38 2.06 -16.67
N LEU A 449 34.46 1.60 -17.30
CA LEU A 449 34.41 0.57 -18.33
C LEU A 449 35.29 -0.60 -17.91
N THR A 450 34.84 -1.82 -18.13
CA THR A 450 35.66 -3.03 -17.99
C THR A 450 35.55 -3.86 -19.26
N PHE A 451 36.68 -4.06 -19.94
CA PHE A 451 36.72 -4.93 -21.11
C PHE A 451 36.77 -6.39 -20.70
N VAL A 452 36.06 -7.23 -21.45
CA VAL A 452 35.94 -8.67 -21.20
C VAL A 452 36.77 -9.43 -22.23
N THR A 453 37.74 -10.20 -21.75
CA THR A 453 38.58 -11.05 -22.60
C THR A 453 37.88 -12.36 -22.93
N GLY A 454 37.83 -12.68 -24.21
CA GLY A 454 37.27 -13.89 -24.76
C GLY A 454 38.08 -15.15 -24.48
N SER A 455 37.44 -16.30 -24.71
CA SER A 455 38.09 -17.63 -24.61
C SER A 455 39.29 -17.82 -25.56
N LYS A 456 39.41 -16.98 -26.60
CA LYS A 456 40.53 -16.97 -27.56
C LYS A 456 41.63 -15.96 -27.20
N GLY A 457 41.50 -15.23 -26.09
CA GLY A 457 42.47 -14.24 -25.63
C GLY A 457 42.42 -12.88 -26.34
N GLY A 458 41.33 -12.57 -27.04
CA GLY A 458 41.05 -11.22 -27.57
C GLY A 458 40.00 -10.49 -26.73
N VAL A 459 39.76 -9.21 -27.00
CA VAL A 459 38.70 -8.42 -26.35
C VAL A 459 37.37 -8.72 -27.04
N ASP A 460 36.41 -9.33 -26.32
CA ASP A 460 35.13 -9.78 -26.89
C ASP A 460 33.98 -8.82 -26.56
N ALA A 461 34.03 -8.12 -25.42
CA ALA A 461 32.96 -7.23 -24.97
C ALA A 461 33.46 -6.11 -24.05
N VAL A 462 32.58 -5.16 -23.71
CA VAL A 462 32.82 -4.11 -22.72
C VAL A 462 31.58 -3.94 -21.83
N GLU A 463 31.80 -3.90 -20.53
CA GLU A 463 30.81 -3.51 -19.54
C GLU A 463 30.97 -2.02 -19.25
N ILE A 464 29.88 -1.26 -19.30
CA ILE A 464 29.89 0.20 -19.09
C ILE A 464 28.94 0.55 -17.96
N SER A 465 29.48 1.09 -16.87
CA SER A 465 28.69 1.71 -15.80
C SER A 465 28.49 3.19 -16.11
N ILE A 466 27.28 3.56 -16.54
CA ILE A 466 26.93 4.94 -16.84
C ILE A 466 26.50 5.63 -15.54
N PRO A 467 27.08 6.80 -15.18
CA PRO A 467 26.65 7.58 -14.03
C PRO A 467 25.33 8.28 -14.38
N MET A 468 24.23 7.56 -14.22
CA MET A 468 22.88 8.10 -14.35
C MET A 468 22.13 7.76 -13.07
N ASP A 469 21.43 8.76 -12.53
CA ASP A 469 20.64 8.76 -11.30
C ASP A 469 21.35 8.91 -9.96
N HIS A 470 21.37 10.16 -9.49
CA HIS A 470 21.51 10.50 -8.06
C HIS A 470 20.21 11.06 -7.46
N GLU A 471 19.07 10.98 -8.16
CA GLU A 471 17.79 11.31 -7.53
C GLU A 471 17.51 10.32 -6.39
N PRO A 472 17.05 10.80 -5.22
CA PRO A 472 16.28 9.98 -4.30
C PRO A 472 14.96 9.62 -4.99
N ARG A 473 14.99 8.63 -5.89
CA ARG A 473 13.82 8.16 -6.62
C ARG A 473 12.86 7.51 -5.64
N ILE A 474 11.58 7.86 -5.74
CA ILE A 474 10.51 7.20 -4.99
C ILE A 474 10.48 5.74 -5.42
N GLY A 475 10.85 4.84 -4.49
CA GLY A 475 10.85 3.40 -4.73
C GLY A 475 12.22 2.72 -4.87
N ASN A 476 13.32 3.46 -5.07
CA ASN A 476 14.66 2.88 -4.91
C ASN A 476 15.09 3.06 -3.46
N GLY A 477 14.58 2.20 -2.58
CA GLY A 477 15.28 1.93 -1.34
C GLY A 477 16.70 1.52 -1.70
N ALA A 478 17.65 2.42 -1.50
CA ALA A 478 19.06 2.05 -1.49
C ALA A 478 19.20 0.93 -0.46
N ALA A 479 19.29 -0.31 -0.95
CA ALA A 479 19.83 -1.41 -0.18
C ALA A 479 21.18 -0.93 0.37
N HIS A 480 21.25 -0.85 1.70
CA HIS A 480 22.39 -0.42 2.50
C HIS A 480 22.81 1.06 2.40
N ARG A 481 22.45 1.85 3.43
CA ARG A 481 23.38 2.46 4.40
C ARG A 481 22.67 3.57 5.21
N GLY A 482 22.82 3.52 6.53
CA GLY A 482 22.94 4.72 7.36
C GLY A 482 21.77 5.03 8.28
N SER A 483 21.83 4.45 9.48
CA SER A 483 21.26 4.95 10.75
C SER A 483 20.98 6.45 10.77
N LEU A 484 19.76 6.83 11.19
CA LEU A 484 19.50 8.09 11.87
C LEU A 484 19.05 7.80 13.29
N SER A 485 19.94 8.10 14.22
CA SER A 485 19.83 7.88 15.65
C SER A 485 19.55 9.19 16.41
N HIS A 486 18.91 9.05 17.57
CA HIS A 486 18.90 9.90 18.78
C HIS A 486 17.68 10.79 19.04
N LEU A 487 16.76 10.26 19.86
CA LEU A 487 16.29 10.94 21.07
C LEU A 487 16.37 9.95 22.24
N ARG A 488 17.31 10.18 23.17
CA ARG A 488 17.40 9.40 24.43
C ARG A 488 16.52 10.07 25.48
N THR A 489 15.65 9.31 26.13
CA THR A 489 15.12 9.67 27.45
C THR A 489 15.76 8.78 28.51
N LEU A 490 16.34 9.42 29.53
CA LEU A 490 16.87 8.78 30.73
C LEU A 490 15.77 8.82 31.79
N SER A 491 15.38 7.68 32.35
CA SER A 491 14.87 7.66 33.72
C SER A 491 14.95 6.27 34.34
N THR A 492 15.68 6.17 35.46
CA THR A 492 15.55 5.09 36.43
C THR A 492 14.83 5.69 37.64
N LEU A 493 13.60 5.26 37.91
CA LEU A 493 12.85 5.62 39.11
C LEU A 493 12.18 4.37 39.69
N THR A 494 12.13 4.30 41.02
CA THR A 494 11.62 3.19 41.83
C THR A 494 10.08 3.20 41.96
N ASP A 495 9.48 2.04 42.27
CA ASP A 495 8.03 1.80 42.29
C ASP A 495 7.21 2.79 43.15
N GLU A 496 7.76 3.29 44.27
CA GLU A 496 7.08 4.31 45.11
C GLU A 496 7.04 5.70 44.47
N THR A 497 8.01 6.02 43.61
CA THR A 497 8.06 7.29 42.86
C THR A 497 7.11 7.27 41.67
N ILE A 498 6.87 6.09 41.09
CA ILE A 498 5.95 5.88 39.97
C ILE A 498 4.49 6.14 40.40
N ALA A 499 4.08 5.68 41.58
CA ALA A 499 2.74 5.93 42.12
C ALA A 499 2.47 7.42 42.40
N ALA A 500 3.47 8.14 42.94
CA ALA A 500 3.38 9.59 43.17
C ALA A 500 3.34 10.39 41.85
N PHE A 501 4.12 9.98 40.85
CA PHE A 501 4.15 10.61 39.52
C PHE A 501 2.89 10.34 38.69
N GLN A 502 2.25 9.18 38.86
CA GLN A 502 0.97 8.85 38.22
C GLN A 502 -0.14 9.78 38.75
N GLN A 503 -0.16 10.04 40.06
CA GLN A 503 -1.13 10.95 40.67
C GLN A 503 -0.90 12.41 40.26
N GLU A 504 0.36 12.85 40.16
CA GLU A 504 0.72 14.23 39.75
C GLU A 504 0.55 14.47 38.23
N PHE A 505 0.69 13.44 37.39
CA PHE A 505 0.50 13.56 35.94
C PHE A 505 -0.98 13.58 35.52
N THR A 506 -1.84 12.76 36.15
CA THR A 506 -3.30 12.84 35.94
C THR A 506 -3.85 14.22 36.33
N ASN A 507 -3.22 14.87 37.31
CA ASN A 507 -3.54 16.23 37.72
C ASN A 507 -3.01 17.32 36.76
N ASN A 508 -2.10 16.99 35.84
CA ASN A 508 -1.43 17.91 34.91
C ASN A 508 -1.76 17.67 33.43
N LEU A 509 -2.71 16.79 33.11
CA LEU A 509 -3.32 16.78 31.77
C LEU A 509 -3.96 18.15 31.51
N PRO A 510 -3.87 18.69 30.28
CA PRO A 510 -4.67 19.85 29.90
C PRO A 510 -6.12 19.65 30.35
N LEU A 511 -6.71 20.66 31.01
CA LEU A 511 -8.03 20.57 31.65
C LEU A 511 -9.09 19.93 30.76
N PHE A 512 -9.05 20.19 29.45
CA PHE A 512 -9.98 19.63 28.48
C PHE A 512 -9.81 18.11 28.27
N GLN A 513 -8.58 17.59 28.25
CA GLN A 513 -8.34 16.14 28.10
C GLN A 513 -8.86 15.41 29.33
N LYS A 514 -8.65 16.02 30.50
CA LYS A 514 -9.20 15.52 31.74
C LYS A 514 -10.73 15.51 31.71
N GLU A 515 -11.37 16.62 31.33
CA GLU A 515 -12.83 16.69 31.19
C GLU A 515 -13.39 15.68 30.18
N PHE A 516 -12.71 15.46 29.05
CA PHE A 516 -13.07 14.42 28.09
C PHE A 516 -13.01 13.02 28.72
N LEU A 517 -11.88 12.68 29.37
CA LEU A 517 -11.69 11.38 30.02
C LEU A 517 -12.66 11.15 31.19
N ASP A 518 -12.96 12.18 31.97
CA ASP A 518 -13.91 12.13 33.09
C ASP A 518 -15.35 11.82 32.60
N ASN A 519 -15.72 12.29 31.41
CA ASN A 519 -17.02 12.03 30.80
C ASN A 519 -17.09 10.72 29.99
N LEU A 520 -15.93 10.16 29.64
CA LEU A 520 -15.82 9.00 28.77
C LEU A 520 -16.62 7.78 29.27
N PRO A 521 -16.63 7.42 30.57
CA PRO A 521 -17.38 6.25 31.05
C PRO A 521 -18.88 6.30 30.73
N THR A 522 -19.52 7.44 30.98
CA THR A 522 -20.95 7.62 30.72
C THR A 522 -21.27 7.48 29.22
N VAL A 523 -20.39 8.04 28.39
CA VAL A 523 -20.54 7.99 26.93
C VAL A 523 -20.35 6.57 26.40
N LEU A 524 -19.32 5.87 26.87
CA LEU A 524 -19.03 4.50 26.45
C LEU A 524 -20.14 3.52 26.87
N GLU A 525 -20.69 3.67 28.07
CA GLU A 525 -21.78 2.82 28.53
C GLU A 525 -23.04 3.03 27.67
N LYS A 526 -23.37 4.28 27.34
CA LYS A 526 -24.48 4.56 26.43
C LYS A 526 -24.23 3.94 25.05
N ALA A 527 -23.06 4.19 24.45
CA ALA A 527 -22.72 3.66 23.14
C ALA A 527 -22.72 2.12 23.11
N ARG A 528 -22.25 1.47 24.18
CA ARG A 528 -22.31 0.01 24.36
C ARG A 528 -23.75 -0.51 24.25
N VAL A 529 -24.68 0.11 25.00
CA VAL A 529 -26.10 -0.27 25.00
C VAL A 529 -26.71 -0.02 23.63
N ASP A 530 -26.50 1.16 23.05
CA ASP A 530 -27.06 1.53 21.75
C ASP A 530 -26.59 0.58 20.62
N ASN A 531 -25.37 0.04 20.72
CA ASN A 531 -24.82 -0.91 19.75
C ASN A 531 -25.05 -2.38 20.13
N GLY A 532 -25.82 -2.67 21.18
CA GLY A 532 -26.20 -4.04 21.56
C GLY A 532 -25.02 -4.91 22.03
N ILE A 533 -24.03 -4.33 22.71
CA ILE A 533 -22.83 -5.08 23.13
C ILE A 533 -23.00 -5.60 24.56
N PRO A 534 -22.88 -6.91 24.84
CA PRO A 534 -23.03 -7.45 26.20
C PRO A 534 -22.00 -6.88 27.17
N GLY A 535 -20.73 -6.88 26.78
CA GLY A 535 -19.66 -6.23 27.52
C GLY A 535 -18.47 -5.85 26.63
N LEU A 536 -17.78 -4.79 27.05
CA LEU A 536 -16.56 -4.33 26.40
C LEU A 536 -15.61 -3.70 27.41
N SER A 537 -14.33 -3.66 27.09
CA SER A 537 -13.32 -2.90 27.83
C SER A 537 -12.52 -2.01 26.91
N VAL A 538 -12.14 -0.83 27.39
CA VAL A 538 -11.33 0.15 26.68
C VAL A 538 -10.14 0.52 27.56
N ALA A 539 -8.95 0.60 26.97
CA ALA A 539 -7.79 1.22 27.59
C ALA A 539 -7.14 2.24 26.65
N ILE A 540 -6.55 3.27 27.24
CA ILE A 540 -5.87 4.36 26.54
C ILE A 540 -4.52 4.60 27.22
N MET A 541 -3.45 4.44 26.45
CA MET A 541 -2.12 4.93 26.80
C MET A 541 -1.86 6.25 26.09
N HIS A 542 -1.33 7.24 26.81
CA HIS A 542 -0.93 8.52 26.24
C HIS A 542 0.43 8.92 26.84
N LYS A 543 1.44 9.08 25.98
CA LYS A 543 2.84 9.39 26.35
C LYS A 543 3.42 8.40 27.37
N GLY A 544 3.29 7.11 27.06
CA GLY A 544 3.79 6.01 27.89
C GLY A 544 3.04 5.81 29.23
N LYS A 545 1.88 6.44 29.42
CA LYS A 545 1.10 6.35 30.65
C LYS A 545 -0.32 5.86 30.39
N LEU A 546 -0.78 4.89 31.16
CA LEU A 546 -2.16 4.43 31.14
C LEU A 546 -3.06 5.51 31.76
N VAL A 547 -3.78 6.26 30.93
CA VAL A 547 -4.63 7.38 31.37
C VAL A 547 -6.09 7.00 31.52
N PHE A 548 -6.50 5.86 30.94
CA PHE A 548 -7.84 5.30 31.07
C PHE A 548 -7.78 3.78 30.91
N ALA A 549 -8.52 3.05 31.75
CA ALA A 549 -8.76 1.62 31.59
C ALA A 549 -10.05 1.26 32.34
N GLN A 550 -11.07 0.81 31.62
CA GLN A 550 -12.35 0.46 32.25
C GLN A 550 -13.12 -0.56 31.41
N GLY A 551 -13.83 -1.45 32.08
CA GLY A 551 -14.84 -2.33 31.48
C GLY A 551 -16.27 -1.88 31.72
N PHE A 552 -17.16 -2.31 30.82
CA PHE A 552 -18.56 -1.93 30.72
C PHE A 552 -19.42 -3.17 30.42
N GLY A 553 -20.63 -3.24 30.99
CA GLY A 553 -21.51 -4.39 30.80
C GLY A 553 -20.98 -5.66 31.47
N LYS A 554 -21.20 -6.82 30.83
CA LYS A 554 -20.94 -8.13 31.44
C LYS A 554 -20.04 -9.02 30.57
N ARG A 555 -19.12 -9.74 31.21
CA ARG A 555 -18.27 -10.75 30.55
C ARG A 555 -18.95 -12.11 30.43
N ASN A 556 -19.96 -12.37 31.27
CA ASN A 556 -20.82 -13.55 31.28
C ASN A 556 -22.21 -13.15 31.81
N ASP A 557 -23.08 -14.09 32.19
CA ASP A 557 -24.46 -13.76 32.58
C ASP A 557 -24.56 -12.89 33.86
N VAL A 558 -23.54 -12.95 34.73
CA VAL A 558 -23.56 -12.37 36.07
C VAL A 558 -22.43 -11.38 36.34
N ASP A 559 -21.22 -11.66 35.86
CA ASP A 559 -20.02 -10.91 36.23
C ASP A 559 -19.79 -9.70 35.32
N PRO A 560 -19.27 -8.58 35.87
CA PRO A 560 -18.93 -7.41 35.10
C PRO A 560 -17.81 -7.70 34.09
N PHE A 561 -17.88 -7.05 32.94
CA PHE A 561 -16.71 -6.89 32.07
C PHE A 561 -15.81 -5.81 32.68
N THR A 562 -14.54 -6.13 32.92
CA THR A 562 -13.56 -5.22 33.55
C THR A 562 -12.35 -5.06 32.63
N GLU A 563 -11.48 -4.11 32.92
CA GLU A 563 -10.18 -3.95 32.26
C GLU A 563 -9.23 -5.14 32.46
N GLU A 564 -9.51 -5.99 33.46
CA GLU A 564 -8.80 -7.26 33.70
C GLU A 564 -9.43 -8.44 32.97
N THR A 565 -10.62 -8.29 32.38
CA THR A 565 -11.27 -9.40 31.68
C THR A 565 -10.44 -9.81 30.48
N VAL A 566 -10.08 -11.09 30.40
CA VAL A 566 -9.36 -11.62 29.24
C VAL A 566 -10.36 -11.95 28.13
N SER A 567 -10.04 -11.53 26.91
CA SER A 567 -10.85 -11.73 25.72
C SER A 567 -9.98 -12.13 24.55
N HIS A 568 -10.58 -12.85 23.60
CA HIS A 568 -9.91 -13.24 22.37
C HIS A 568 -9.55 -12.02 21.54
N LEU A 569 -8.31 -11.96 21.06
CA LEU A 569 -7.81 -10.89 20.21
C LEU A 569 -8.16 -11.07 18.74
N ALA A 570 -8.55 -12.29 18.33
CA ALA A 570 -8.81 -12.58 16.93
C ALA A 570 -7.63 -12.11 16.05
N SER A 571 -7.92 -11.44 14.93
CA SER A 571 -6.91 -11.05 13.95
C SER A 571 -5.82 -10.08 14.42
N VAL A 572 -5.94 -9.43 15.58
CA VAL A 572 -4.81 -8.67 16.16
C VAL A 572 -3.61 -9.59 16.46
N SER A 573 -3.85 -10.91 16.62
CA SER A 573 -2.82 -11.94 16.77
C SER A 573 -1.80 -11.96 15.63
N LYS A 574 -2.19 -11.53 14.42
CA LYS A 574 -1.32 -11.48 13.23
C LYS A 574 -0.05 -10.66 13.47
N ALA A 575 -0.18 -9.53 14.17
CA ALA A 575 0.94 -8.67 14.52
C ALA A 575 1.96 -9.37 15.44
N PHE A 576 1.50 -10.22 16.36
CA PHE A 576 2.36 -11.01 17.24
C PHE A 576 3.14 -12.06 16.44
N THR A 577 2.47 -12.77 15.54
CA THR A 577 3.11 -13.74 14.64
C THR A 577 4.19 -13.10 13.78
N ALA A 578 3.89 -11.96 13.14
CA ALA A 578 4.86 -11.22 12.34
C ALA A 578 6.06 -10.76 13.18
N THR A 579 5.82 -10.30 14.41
CA THR A 579 6.90 -9.85 15.31
C THR A 579 7.78 -11.02 15.76
N ALA A 580 7.21 -12.17 16.12
CA ALA A 580 7.97 -13.35 16.50
C ALA A 580 8.83 -13.90 15.33
N ILE A 581 8.30 -13.84 14.10
CA ILE A 581 9.09 -14.10 12.89
C ILE A 581 10.22 -13.09 12.78
N GLY A 582 9.96 -11.81 13.05
CA GLY A 582 10.97 -10.76 13.04
C GLY A 582 12.12 -11.00 14.00
N GLU A 583 11.87 -11.57 15.18
CA GLU A 583 12.95 -11.99 16.09
C GLU A 583 13.80 -13.11 15.47
N LEU A 584 13.19 -14.08 14.77
CA LEU A 584 13.94 -15.14 14.07
C LEU A 584 14.73 -14.60 12.88
N VAL A 585 14.23 -13.58 12.19
CA VAL A 585 14.96 -12.87 11.13
C VAL A 585 16.18 -12.15 11.71
N ALA A 586 16.01 -11.45 12.84
CA ALA A 586 17.11 -10.79 13.54
C ALA A 586 18.18 -11.78 14.03
N GLU A 587 17.78 -13.01 14.36
CA GLU A 587 18.68 -14.13 14.68
C GLU A 587 19.38 -14.75 13.46
N GLY A 588 19.05 -14.31 12.24
CA GLY A 588 19.61 -14.84 10.99
C GLY A 588 19.10 -16.24 10.64
N LYS A 589 17.97 -16.68 11.22
CA LYS A 589 17.39 -18.01 10.97
C LYS A 589 16.47 -18.04 9.75
N MET A 590 15.92 -16.89 9.38
CA MET A 590 14.96 -16.70 8.28
C MET A 590 15.15 -15.32 7.67
N ASP A 591 14.47 -15.04 6.56
CA ASP A 591 14.40 -13.71 5.95
C ASP A 591 12.98 -13.42 5.43
N TRP A 592 12.72 -12.16 5.12
CA TRP A 592 11.38 -11.70 4.78
C TRP A 592 10.96 -12.04 3.35
N ASP A 593 11.82 -11.77 2.36
CA ASP A 593 11.39 -11.57 0.97
C ASP A 593 12.30 -12.21 -0.09
N THR A 594 13.31 -12.98 0.31
CA THR A 594 14.24 -13.65 -0.62
C THR A 594 14.07 -15.17 -0.65
N THR A 595 13.93 -15.81 0.52
CA THR A 595 13.82 -17.27 0.60
C THR A 595 12.37 -17.74 0.44
N PRO A 596 12.10 -18.72 -0.45
CA PRO A 596 10.79 -19.33 -0.57
C PRO A 596 10.34 -19.98 0.74
N VAL A 597 9.10 -19.74 1.16
CA VAL A 597 8.55 -20.18 2.45
C VAL A 597 8.54 -21.71 2.60
N ASN A 598 8.41 -22.46 1.49
CA ASN A 598 8.51 -23.91 1.51
C ASN A 598 9.93 -24.43 1.81
N THR A 599 10.96 -23.57 1.83
CA THR A 599 12.27 -23.90 2.41
C THR A 599 12.19 -24.05 3.93
N PHE A 600 11.34 -23.25 4.57
CA PHE A 600 11.11 -23.26 6.01
C PHE A 600 10.01 -24.23 6.44
N LEU A 601 9.05 -24.53 5.56
CA LEU A 601 7.97 -25.48 5.77
C LEU A 601 7.78 -26.38 4.53
N PRO A 602 8.57 -27.47 4.38
CA PRO A 602 8.64 -28.27 3.15
C PRO A 602 7.32 -28.91 2.69
N GLU A 603 6.37 -29.12 3.59
CA GLU A 603 5.07 -29.70 3.23
C GLU A 603 4.05 -28.69 2.69
N PHE A 604 4.35 -27.38 2.74
CA PHE A 604 3.49 -26.37 2.16
C PHE A 604 3.69 -26.33 0.64
N GLU A 605 2.63 -26.71 -0.07
CA GLU A 605 2.57 -26.68 -1.53
C GLU A 605 1.21 -26.13 -1.97
N LEU A 606 1.22 -25.30 -3.01
CA LEU A 606 0.04 -24.96 -3.80
C LEU A 606 0.01 -25.83 -5.05
N LYS A 607 -1.16 -25.89 -5.70
CA LYS A 607 -1.32 -26.64 -6.95
C LYS A 607 -0.38 -26.16 -8.07
N ASP A 608 -0.04 -24.86 -8.05
CA ASP A 608 0.97 -24.27 -8.92
C ASP A 608 2.37 -24.34 -8.26
N PRO A 609 3.30 -25.17 -8.79
CA PRO A 609 4.63 -25.33 -8.22
C PRO A 609 5.51 -24.08 -8.44
N VAL A 610 5.27 -23.30 -9.50
CA VAL A 610 6.02 -22.06 -9.76
C VAL A 610 5.66 -21.04 -8.71
N LEU A 611 4.36 -20.81 -8.48
CA LEU A 611 3.91 -19.91 -7.42
C LEU A 611 4.43 -20.36 -6.05
N THR A 612 4.31 -21.65 -5.73
CA THR A 612 4.84 -22.22 -4.47
C THR A 612 6.31 -21.86 -4.25
N SER A 613 7.15 -22.01 -5.29
CA SER A 613 8.59 -21.74 -5.23
C SER A 613 8.97 -20.26 -5.17
N GLN A 614 8.01 -19.33 -5.25
CA GLN A 614 8.24 -17.87 -5.25
C GLN A 614 7.64 -17.15 -4.03
N LEU A 615 6.76 -17.81 -3.29
CA LEU A 615 6.13 -17.23 -2.10
C LEU A 615 7.13 -17.10 -0.95
N THR A 616 7.18 -15.93 -0.34
CA THR A 616 8.07 -15.54 0.76
C THR A 616 7.25 -15.21 2.01
N LEU A 617 7.88 -15.09 3.18
CA LEU A 617 7.17 -14.71 4.41
C LEU A 617 6.46 -13.37 4.27
N ALA A 618 7.09 -12.40 3.61
CA ALA A 618 6.51 -11.10 3.36
C ALA A 618 5.30 -11.19 2.40
N ASP A 619 5.22 -12.20 1.51
CA ASP A 619 4.01 -12.41 0.69
C ASP A 619 2.81 -12.89 1.49
N LEU A 620 3.05 -13.81 2.42
CA LEU A 620 2.04 -14.37 3.30
C LEU A 620 1.56 -13.31 4.30
N LEU A 621 2.50 -12.66 5.00
CA LEU A 621 2.20 -11.71 6.08
C LEU A 621 1.59 -10.40 5.56
N SER A 622 1.81 -10.03 4.29
CA SER A 622 1.20 -8.83 3.70
C SER A 622 -0.06 -9.10 2.87
N HIS A 623 -0.65 -10.31 2.95
CA HIS A 623 -1.88 -10.68 2.22
C HIS A 623 -1.81 -10.46 0.71
N ARG A 624 -0.67 -10.75 0.06
CA ARG A 624 -0.52 -10.60 -1.40
C ARG A 624 -0.61 -11.91 -2.16
N THR A 625 -0.89 -13.03 -1.49
CA THR A 625 -1.10 -14.31 -2.18
C THR A 625 -2.45 -14.33 -2.90
N PRO A 626 -2.61 -15.06 -4.02
CA PRO A 626 -3.90 -15.24 -4.68
C PRO A 626 -4.82 -16.24 -3.97
N VAL A 627 -4.41 -16.76 -2.80
CA VAL A 627 -5.21 -17.75 -2.04
C VAL A 627 -6.45 -17.05 -1.46
N PRO A 628 -7.68 -17.51 -1.75
CA PRO A 628 -8.90 -16.89 -1.22
C PRO A 628 -8.95 -16.98 0.32
N PRO A 629 -9.85 -16.26 1.03
CA PRO A 629 -9.86 -16.21 2.50
C PRO A 629 -9.96 -17.58 3.21
N LEU A 630 -10.66 -18.56 2.58
CA LEU A 630 -10.78 -19.95 3.03
C LEU A 630 -11.42 -20.12 4.43
N ASP A 631 -12.37 -19.27 4.82
CA ASP A 631 -13.00 -19.31 6.15
C ASP A 631 -13.63 -20.66 6.51
N PHE A 632 -14.30 -21.29 5.54
CA PHE A 632 -14.85 -22.64 5.70
C PHE A 632 -13.77 -23.74 5.78
N ALA A 633 -12.52 -23.47 5.40
CA ALA A 633 -11.45 -24.45 5.49
C ALA A 633 -10.90 -24.57 6.93
N TRP A 634 -10.68 -23.46 7.64
CA TRP A 634 -10.09 -23.50 8.99
C TRP A 634 -11.12 -23.53 10.12
N PHE A 635 -12.29 -22.91 9.94
CA PHE A 635 -13.23 -22.73 11.04
C PHE A 635 -13.78 -24.05 11.58
N ARG A 636 -13.49 -24.38 12.85
CA ARG A 636 -13.88 -25.64 13.51
C ARG A 636 -13.54 -26.89 12.68
N ASN A 637 -12.45 -26.84 11.90
CA ASN A 637 -11.98 -28.00 11.17
C ASN A 637 -11.28 -28.97 12.14
N PRO A 638 -11.67 -30.25 12.21
CA PRO A 638 -11.03 -31.21 13.11
C PRO A 638 -9.61 -31.62 12.67
N LEU A 639 -9.18 -31.26 11.45
CA LEU A 639 -7.82 -31.56 10.99
C LEU A 639 -6.79 -30.72 11.78
N PRO A 640 -5.67 -31.33 12.22
CA PRO A 640 -4.54 -30.58 12.72
C PRO A 640 -4.04 -29.55 11.70
N ARG A 641 -3.57 -28.39 12.16
CA ARG A 641 -3.13 -27.26 11.33
C ARG A 641 -2.18 -27.66 10.18
N ARG A 642 -1.10 -28.39 10.48
CA ARG A 642 -0.14 -28.85 9.45
C ARG A 642 -0.77 -29.83 8.45
N GLU A 643 -1.74 -30.63 8.87
CA GLU A 643 -2.47 -31.50 7.95
C GLU A 643 -3.37 -30.71 7.01
N LEU A 644 -4.04 -29.65 7.48
CA LEU A 644 -4.80 -28.75 6.62
C LEU A 644 -3.88 -28.03 5.62
N ILE A 645 -2.72 -27.54 6.07
CA ILE A 645 -1.71 -26.90 5.21
C ILE A 645 -1.28 -27.83 4.06
N LYS A 646 -1.06 -29.13 4.34
CA LYS A 646 -0.74 -30.13 3.29
C LYS A 646 -1.82 -30.28 2.23
N GLN A 647 -3.08 -30.02 2.56
CA GLN A 647 -4.19 -30.14 1.61
C GLN A 647 -4.27 -28.96 0.63
N MET A 648 -3.56 -27.86 0.88
CA MET A 648 -3.62 -26.65 0.05
C MET A 648 -3.21 -26.90 -1.41
N LYS A 649 -2.40 -27.92 -1.69
CA LYS A 649 -2.04 -28.36 -3.04
C LYS A 649 -3.23 -28.81 -3.90
N HIS A 650 -4.39 -29.03 -3.29
CA HIS A 650 -5.62 -29.40 -3.96
C HIS A 650 -6.50 -28.20 -4.33
N LEU A 651 -6.15 -26.98 -3.91
CA LEU A 651 -6.93 -25.78 -4.19
C LEU A 651 -6.72 -25.28 -5.61
N ASP A 652 -7.83 -24.91 -6.26
CA ASP A 652 -7.83 -24.13 -7.48
C ASP A 652 -7.77 -22.64 -7.13
N LEU A 653 -6.75 -21.95 -7.65
CA LEU A 653 -6.52 -20.55 -7.38
C LEU A 653 -7.11 -19.68 -8.51
N PRO A 654 -7.70 -18.51 -8.18
CA PRO A 654 -8.25 -17.60 -9.17
C PRO A 654 -7.17 -16.95 -10.05
N SER A 655 -5.91 -16.98 -9.61
CA SER A 655 -4.76 -16.40 -10.29
C SER A 655 -3.48 -17.14 -9.90
N ASN A 656 -2.50 -17.13 -10.80
CA ASN A 656 -1.13 -17.59 -10.53
C ASN A 656 -0.15 -16.42 -10.23
N LYS A 657 -0.68 -15.21 -10.03
CA LYS A 657 0.09 -14.01 -9.72
C LYS A 657 -0.19 -13.52 -8.32
N LEU A 658 0.77 -12.82 -7.72
CA LEU A 658 0.55 -12.06 -6.50
C LEU A 658 -0.49 -10.96 -6.73
N SER A 659 -1.30 -10.72 -5.71
CA SER A 659 -2.29 -9.64 -5.69
C SER A 659 -1.60 -8.31 -5.37
N PRO A 660 -1.83 -7.24 -6.16
CA PRO A 660 -1.35 -5.89 -5.85
C PRO A 660 -2.18 -5.21 -4.74
N PHE A 661 -3.26 -5.87 -4.31
CA PHE A 661 -4.14 -5.42 -3.23
C PHE A 661 -4.21 -6.49 -2.13
N VAL A 662 -4.60 -6.09 -0.92
CA VAL A 662 -4.81 -7.02 0.20
C VAL A 662 -5.89 -8.04 -0.18
N ASN A 663 -5.47 -9.29 -0.32
CA ASN A 663 -6.32 -10.47 -0.40
C ASN A 663 -6.21 -11.21 0.93
N TYR A 664 -7.06 -10.80 1.88
CA TYR A 664 -6.97 -11.19 3.28
C TYR A 664 -7.10 -12.70 3.48
N ASN A 665 -6.13 -13.32 4.13
CA ASN A 665 -6.06 -14.77 4.28
C ASN A 665 -5.50 -15.22 5.64
N ASN A 666 -6.30 -15.97 6.40
CA ASN A 666 -5.89 -16.50 7.70
C ASN A 666 -4.95 -17.71 7.60
N ILE A 667 -5.17 -18.58 6.62
CA ILE A 667 -4.32 -19.77 6.39
C ILE A 667 -2.88 -19.37 6.02
N MET A 668 -2.67 -18.28 5.29
CA MET A 668 -1.32 -17.81 4.97
C MET A 668 -0.55 -17.38 6.23
N TYR A 669 -1.24 -16.84 7.23
CA TYR A 669 -0.64 -16.62 8.55
C TYR A 669 -0.36 -17.92 9.29
N ALA A 670 -1.25 -18.92 9.16
CA ALA A 670 -1.01 -20.25 9.69
C ALA A 670 0.27 -20.89 9.11
N VAL A 671 0.46 -20.79 7.79
CA VAL A 671 1.67 -21.25 7.10
C VAL A 671 2.90 -20.51 7.60
N ALA A 672 2.85 -19.18 7.71
CA ALA A 672 3.98 -18.38 8.23
C ALA A 672 4.33 -18.73 9.69
N GLY A 673 3.32 -18.90 10.55
CA GLY A 673 3.52 -19.30 11.94
C GLY A 673 4.11 -20.71 12.08
N GLU A 674 3.66 -21.67 11.28
CA GLU A 674 4.23 -23.03 11.25
C GLU A 674 5.65 -23.08 10.68
N ALA A 675 5.94 -22.25 9.66
CA ALA A 675 7.31 -22.09 9.16
C ALA A 675 8.26 -21.55 10.25
N ALA A 676 7.81 -20.55 11.03
CA ALA A 676 8.55 -20.00 12.15
C ALA A 676 8.76 -21.03 13.27
N ALA A 677 7.70 -21.75 13.65
CA ALA A 677 7.75 -22.84 14.61
C ALA A 677 8.77 -23.91 14.18
N ASN A 678 8.68 -24.36 12.93
CA ASN A 678 9.57 -25.38 12.36
C ASN A 678 11.05 -24.96 12.38
N VAL A 679 11.37 -23.72 12.00
CA VAL A 679 12.75 -23.21 12.04
C VAL A 679 13.25 -23.00 13.47
N SER A 680 12.38 -22.60 14.39
CA SER A 680 12.75 -22.39 15.79
C SER A 680 12.98 -23.68 16.59
N GLY A 681 12.38 -24.79 16.14
CA GLY A 681 12.32 -26.05 16.90
C GLY A 681 11.33 -26.03 18.07
N MET A 682 10.47 -25.02 18.15
CA MET A 682 9.42 -24.85 19.17
C MET A 682 8.04 -25.06 18.56
N GLU A 683 7.06 -25.45 19.37
CA GLU A 683 5.65 -25.31 19.01
C GLU A 683 5.30 -23.82 18.87
N TYR A 684 4.37 -23.48 17.97
CA TYR A 684 3.99 -22.08 17.72
C TYR A 684 3.63 -21.33 19.01
N ALA A 685 2.89 -21.98 19.91
CA ALA A 685 2.49 -21.36 21.18
C ALA A 685 3.69 -21.00 22.06
N ASP A 686 4.69 -21.89 22.13
CA ASP A 686 5.88 -21.68 22.94
C ASP A 686 6.82 -20.65 22.31
N LEU A 687 6.86 -20.58 20.97
CA LEU A 687 7.55 -19.52 20.26
C LEU A 687 7.01 -18.13 20.64
N ILE A 688 5.69 -17.93 20.60
CA ILE A 688 5.09 -16.64 20.99
C ILE A 688 5.32 -16.33 22.47
N ARG A 689 5.16 -17.31 23.36
CA ARG A 689 5.43 -17.13 24.80
C ARG A 689 6.87 -16.66 25.04
N THR A 690 7.83 -17.37 24.46
CA THR A 690 9.27 -17.12 24.67
C THR A 690 9.73 -15.81 24.04
N LYS A 691 9.29 -15.51 22.82
CA LYS A 691 9.77 -14.34 22.07
C LYS A 691 9.03 -13.06 22.40
N ILE A 692 7.77 -13.15 22.84
CA ILE A 692 6.92 -11.97 23.03
C ILE A 692 6.40 -11.85 24.46
N PHE A 693 5.68 -12.86 24.97
CA PHE A 693 4.97 -12.70 26.25
C PHE A 693 5.94 -12.57 27.43
N GLU A 694 6.98 -13.40 27.49
CA GLU A 694 7.96 -13.38 28.57
C GLU A 694 8.78 -12.07 28.60
N PRO A 695 9.38 -11.59 27.49
CA PRO A 695 10.13 -10.32 27.49
C PRO A 695 9.27 -9.11 27.86
N LEU A 696 7.98 -9.10 27.49
CA LEU A 696 7.05 -8.01 27.80
C LEU A 696 6.33 -8.20 29.15
N GLY A 697 6.48 -9.36 29.79
CA GLY A 697 5.80 -9.70 31.05
C GLY A 697 4.27 -9.81 30.94
N LEU A 698 3.75 -10.28 29.81
CA LEU A 698 2.31 -10.43 29.52
C LEU A 698 1.76 -11.73 30.16
N LYS A 699 1.60 -11.73 31.48
CA LYS A 699 1.28 -12.94 32.28
C LYS A 699 -0.16 -13.45 32.12
N ASP A 700 -1.07 -12.59 31.67
CA ASP A 700 -2.48 -12.94 31.48
C ASP A 700 -2.80 -13.25 30.02
N ALA A 701 -1.78 -13.25 29.14
CA ALA A 701 -1.90 -13.63 27.75
C ALA A 701 -1.78 -15.14 27.54
N GLY A 702 -2.46 -15.67 26.53
CA GLY A 702 -2.36 -17.07 26.11
C GLY A 702 -2.80 -17.25 24.66
N LEU A 703 -2.89 -18.51 24.19
CA LEU A 703 -2.86 -18.84 22.75
C LEU A 703 -4.00 -19.79 22.30
N SER A 704 -5.06 -19.92 23.10
CA SER A 704 -6.27 -20.65 22.68
C SER A 704 -7.50 -20.31 23.53
N LEU A 705 -8.69 -20.54 22.99
CA LEU A 705 -9.95 -20.45 23.74
C LEU A 705 -10.03 -21.47 24.88
N SER A 706 -9.45 -22.65 24.70
CA SER A 706 -9.41 -23.69 25.74
C SER A 706 -8.56 -23.27 26.95
N GLU A 707 -7.39 -22.69 26.69
CA GLU A 707 -6.55 -22.10 27.74
C GLU A 707 -7.27 -20.91 28.40
N MET A 708 -7.89 -20.03 27.61
CA MET A 708 -8.63 -18.87 28.11
C MET A 708 -9.75 -19.26 29.08
N LYS A 709 -10.49 -20.33 28.78
CA LYS A 709 -11.59 -20.84 29.64
C LYS A 709 -11.13 -21.27 31.04
N THR A 710 -9.85 -21.59 31.22
CA THR A 710 -9.30 -21.94 32.54
C THR A 710 -9.07 -20.72 33.44
N ARG A 711 -9.11 -19.50 32.88
CA ARG A 711 -8.95 -18.26 33.62
C ARG A 711 -10.22 -17.95 34.40
N SER A 712 -10.11 -17.38 35.60
CA SER A 712 -11.29 -16.99 36.38
C SER A 712 -11.99 -15.73 35.85
N ASN A 713 -11.37 -15.03 34.91
CA ASN A 713 -11.77 -13.72 34.39
C ASN A 713 -12.01 -13.70 32.87
N PHE A 714 -12.29 -14.85 32.26
CA PHE A 714 -12.56 -14.93 30.83
C PHE A 714 -13.91 -14.32 30.43
N ALA A 715 -13.95 -13.76 29.23
CA ALA A 715 -15.18 -13.40 28.56
C ALA A 715 -15.83 -14.62 27.88
N VAL A 716 -17.13 -14.78 28.05
CA VAL A 716 -17.96 -15.74 27.30
C VAL A 716 -18.30 -15.12 25.95
N PRO A 717 -18.17 -15.86 24.83
CA PRO A 717 -18.54 -15.35 23.52
C PRO A 717 -20.06 -15.28 23.40
N TYR A 718 -20.59 -14.14 22.94
CA TYR A 718 -22.01 -13.96 22.66
C TYR A 718 -22.25 -13.60 21.20
N ASP A 719 -23.43 -13.96 20.71
CA ASP A 719 -24.01 -13.42 19.48
C ASP A 719 -25.53 -13.24 19.65
N THR A 720 -26.18 -12.66 18.66
CA THR A 720 -27.59 -12.25 18.67
C THR A 720 -28.19 -12.34 17.27
N ILE A 721 -29.52 -12.33 17.18
CA ILE A 721 -30.26 -12.47 15.92
C ILE A 721 -30.16 -11.20 15.08
N ASP A 722 -30.34 -10.06 15.73
CA ASP A 722 -30.31 -8.72 15.17
C ASP A 722 -29.98 -7.70 16.27
N LEU A 723 -29.93 -6.42 15.89
CA LEU A 723 -29.61 -5.32 16.81
C LEU A 723 -30.70 -5.11 17.86
N GLU A 724 -31.98 -5.26 17.53
CA GLU A 724 -33.10 -5.04 18.45
C GLU A 724 -33.08 -6.06 19.61
N HIS A 725 -32.80 -7.34 19.31
CA HIS A 725 -32.59 -8.38 20.31
C HIS A 725 -31.36 -8.07 21.18
N ALA A 726 -30.28 -7.61 20.56
CA ALA A 726 -29.05 -7.25 21.25
C ALA A 726 -29.26 -6.09 22.25
N GLN A 727 -29.97 -5.04 21.83
CA GLN A 727 -30.34 -3.89 22.67
C GLN A 727 -31.29 -4.30 23.81
N SER A 728 -32.11 -5.32 23.60
CA SER A 728 -33.00 -5.90 24.61
C SER A 728 -32.29 -6.87 25.56
N GLY A 729 -30.99 -7.11 25.37
CA GLY A 729 -30.19 -8.02 26.19
C GLY A 729 -30.39 -9.51 25.89
N ILE A 730 -30.92 -9.84 24.71
CA ILE A 730 -31.16 -11.21 24.26
C ILE A 730 -29.93 -11.67 23.48
N PHE A 731 -29.17 -12.58 24.09
CA PHE A 731 -27.95 -13.13 23.50
C PHE A 731 -27.92 -14.64 23.68
N PHE A 732 -27.26 -15.33 22.75
CA PHE A 732 -26.91 -16.74 22.88
C PHE A 732 -25.38 -16.91 22.96
N LYS A 733 -24.94 -17.99 23.61
CA LYS A 733 -23.52 -18.24 23.90
C LYS A 733 -22.84 -19.06 22.83
N GLY A 734 -21.57 -18.78 22.61
CA GLY A 734 -20.72 -19.48 21.66
C GLY A 734 -19.94 -20.65 22.21
N TYR A 735 -19.21 -21.28 21.29
CA TYR A 735 -18.33 -22.39 21.60
C TYR A 735 -17.06 -21.94 22.34
N MET A 736 -16.71 -22.72 23.35
CA MET A 736 -15.47 -22.62 24.12
C MET A 736 -14.92 -24.04 24.37
N ASP A 737 -15.04 -24.90 23.36
CA ASP A 737 -14.58 -26.30 23.40
C ASP A 737 -13.15 -26.44 22.84
N GLU A 738 -12.60 -27.66 22.90
CA GLU A 738 -11.21 -27.96 22.56
C GLU A 738 -10.93 -28.07 21.06
N ILE A 739 -11.91 -27.79 20.19
CA ILE A 739 -11.69 -27.86 18.74
C ILE A 739 -10.73 -26.73 18.34
N PRO A 740 -9.49 -27.04 17.93
CA PRO A 740 -8.51 -26.01 17.65
C PRO A 740 -8.87 -25.28 16.37
N MET A 741 -8.62 -23.98 16.35
CA MET A 741 -8.68 -23.20 15.12
C MET A 741 -7.40 -23.47 14.31
N ALA A 742 -7.56 -24.00 13.10
CA ALA A 742 -6.41 -24.33 12.25
C ALA A 742 -5.61 -23.08 11.85
N ASP A 743 -6.18 -21.89 12.01
CA ASP A 743 -5.55 -20.60 11.77
C ASP A 743 -5.02 -19.91 13.03
N ALA A 744 -4.70 -20.63 14.11
CA ALA A 744 -4.26 -20.02 15.37
C ALA A 744 -3.20 -18.90 15.25
N PRO A 745 -2.16 -18.98 14.38
CA PRO A 745 -1.23 -17.87 14.17
C PRO A 745 -1.85 -16.58 13.61
N ALA A 746 -3.07 -16.67 13.11
CA ALA A 746 -3.85 -15.58 12.60
C ALA A 746 -4.87 -15.05 13.61
N GLY A 747 -5.20 -15.78 14.69
CA GLY A 747 -6.45 -15.54 15.41
C GLY A 747 -6.51 -15.87 16.91
N ASP A 748 -5.61 -16.69 17.46
CA ASP A 748 -5.92 -17.41 18.72
C ASP A 748 -5.40 -16.79 20.02
N ILE A 749 -4.73 -15.64 19.95
CA ILE A 749 -4.21 -15.00 21.17
C ILE A 749 -5.37 -14.41 21.97
N TYR A 750 -5.30 -14.51 23.30
CA TYR A 750 -6.16 -13.76 24.21
C TYR A 750 -5.31 -12.96 25.20
N MET A 751 -5.84 -11.85 25.70
CA MET A 751 -5.28 -11.08 26.83
C MET A 751 -6.33 -10.10 27.37
N ASN A 752 -5.98 -9.36 28.42
CA ASN A 752 -6.77 -8.22 28.90
C ASN A 752 -6.41 -6.93 28.12
N VAL A 753 -7.23 -5.88 28.25
CA VAL A 753 -7.07 -4.66 27.45
C VAL A 753 -5.85 -3.82 27.86
N LYS A 754 -5.37 -3.94 29.10
CA LYS A 754 -4.16 -3.24 29.58
C LYS A 754 -2.90 -3.83 28.96
N ASP A 755 -2.82 -5.16 28.91
CA ASP A 755 -1.75 -5.88 28.22
C ASP A 755 -1.76 -5.57 26.72
N LEU A 756 -2.95 -5.43 26.12
CA LEU A 756 -3.08 -5.07 24.71
C LEU A 756 -2.52 -3.67 24.41
N VAL A 757 -2.81 -2.66 25.24
CA VAL A 757 -2.22 -1.32 25.03
C VAL A 757 -0.75 -1.25 25.41
N LYS A 758 -0.27 -2.09 26.35
CA LYS A 758 1.15 -2.25 26.63
C LYS A 758 1.89 -2.81 25.42
N TRP A 759 1.33 -3.84 24.77
CA TRP A 759 1.85 -4.35 23.50
C TRP A 759 1.92 -3.25 22.42
N GLY A 760 0.83 -2.51 22.23
CA GLY A 760 0.81 -1.41 21.27
C GLY A 760 1.85 -0.31 21.55
N ASP A 761 2.09 0.02 22.83
CA ASP A 761 3.11 0.99 23.23
C ASP A 761 4.53 0.51 22.94
N VAL A 762 4.84 -0.78 23.18
CA VAL A 762 6.14 -1.36 22.81
C VAL A 762 6.38 -1.28 21.31
N ILE A 763 5.36 -1.57 20.48
CA ILE A 763 5.48 -1.48 19.02
C ILE A 763 5.63 -0.03 18.56
N MET A 764 4.83 0.88 19.12
CA MET A 764 4.93 2.32 18.86
C MET A 764 6.32 2.87 19.21
N ASN A 765 6.93 2.36 20.28
CA ASN A 765 8.29 2.70 20.73
C ASN A 765 9.36 1.76 20.13
N GLU A 766 9.10 1.18 18.95
CA GLU A 766 10.08 0.44 18.15
C GLU A 766 10.75 -0.74 18.88
N GLY A 767 10.00 -1.42 19.76
CA GLY A 767 10.45 -2.57 20.54
C GLY A 767 11.07 -2.23 21.90
N GLU A 768 10.98 -0.98 22.35
CA GLU A 768 11.45 -0.56 23.67
C GLU A 768 10.36 -0.72 24.75
N LEU A 769 10.77 -1.18 25.93
CA LEU A 769 9.96 -1.21 27.15
C LEU A 769 10.82 -0.74 28.33
N ASP A 770 10.36 0.27 29.07
CA ASP A 770 11.04 0.80 30.26
C ASP A 770 12.53 1.14 30.04
N GLY A 771 12.87 1.75 28.89
CA GLY A 771 14.24 2.10 28.52
C GLY A 771 15.11 0.92 28.05
N LYS A 772 14.53 -0.27 27.88
CA LYS A 772 15.23 -1.48 27.42
C LYS A 772 14.67 -1.92 26.07
N GLN A 773 15.55 -2.20 25.12
CA GLN A 773 15.19 -2.85 23.87
C GLN A 773 14.82 -4.32 24.16
N VAL A 774 13.52 -4.64 24.13
CA VAL A 774 13.00 -5.99 24.43
C VAL A 774 12.64 -6.78 23.17
N LEU A 775 12.42 -6.09 22.05
CA LEU A 775 12.23 -6.68 20.71
C LEU A 775 13.22 -6.04 19.73
N ASN A 776 13.55 -6.69 18.62
CA ASN A 776 14.48 -6.14 17.65
C ASN A 776 13.89 -4.93 16.90
N ARG A 777 14.54 -3.76 17.05
CA ARG A 777 14.12 -2.49 16.43
C ARG A 777 13.92 -2.57 14.92
N GLU A 778 14.89 -3.13 14.19
CA GLU A 778 14.84 -3.20 12.73
C GLU A 778 13.70 -4.10 12.26
N SER A 779 13.47 -5.22 12.95
CA SER A 779 12.35 -6.11 12.68
C SER A 779 11.01 -5.42 12.93
N ILE A 780 10.85 -4.66 14.03
CA ILE A 780 9.63 -3.87 14.28
C ILE A 780 9.40 -2.87 13.15
N LEU A 781 10.41 -2.08 12.78
CA LEU A 781 10.30 -1.11 11.69
C LEU A 781 9.92 -1.76 10.35
N GLU A 782 10.44 -2.95 10.05
CA GLU A 782 10.06 -3.70 8.84
C GLU A 782 8.61 -4.19 8.90
N THR A 783 8.08 -4.56 10.08
CA THR A 783 6.65 -4.91 10.19
C THR A 783 5.71 -3.72 9.95
N LEU A 784 6.17 -2.51 10.20
CA LEU A 784 5.43 -1.25 9.99
C LEU A 784 5.65 -0.64 8.60
N ARG A 785 6.48 -1.27 7.78
CA ARG A 785 6.74 -0.84 6.41
C ARG A 785 5.56 -1.22 5.50
N PRO A 786 5.06 -0.34 4.62
CA PRO A 786 4.01 -0.70 3.67
C PRO A 786 4.47 -1.78 2.69
N GLN A 787 3.74 -2.90 2.65
CA GLN A 787 4.03 -4.07 1.80
C GLN A 787 2.92 -4.33 0.76
N ASN A 788 1.69 -3.85 1.01
CA ASN A 788 0.53 -4.04 0.14
C ASN A 788 -0.48 -2.88 0.28
N ILE A 789 -1.45 -2.78 -0.64
CA ILE A 789 -2.48 -1.73 -0.66
C ILE A 789 -3.80 -2.26 -0.11
N MET A 790 -4.41 -1.51 0.78
CA MET A 790 -5.79 -1.69 1.20
C MET A 790 -6.67 -0.71 0.43
N ILE A 791 -7.47 -1.22 -0.51
CA ILE A 791 -8.41 -0.37 -1.26
C ILE A 791 -9.56 0.06 -0.33
N ARG A 792 -9.75 1.37 -0.22
CA ARG A 792 -11.01 1.96 0.24
C ARG A 792 -11.92 2.15 -0.96
N ARG A 793 -13.19 1.73 -0.85
CA ARG A 793 -14.18 1.86 -1.94
C ARG A 793 -14.45 3.33 -2.31
N GLU A 794 -14.39 4.22 -1.32
CA GLU A 794 -14.66 5.64 -1.48
C GLU A 794 -13.63 6.48 -0.72
N ARG A 795 -13.31 7.66 -1.26
CA ARG A 795 -12.46 8.65 -0.57
C ARG A 795 -13.20 9.18 0.66
N GLN A 796 -12.50 9.23 1.79
CA GLN A 796 -12.99 9.84 3.02
C GLN A 796 -11.99 10.90 3.46
N SER A 797 -12.44 12.14 3.66
CA SER A 797 -11.57 13.28 3.99
C SER A 797 -10.81 13.11 5.32
N ASN A 798 -11.32 12.25 6.20
CA ASN A 798 -10.67 11.98 7.49
C ASN A 798 -9.45 11.05 7.39
N PHE A 799 -9.23 10.40 6.22
CA PHE A 799 -8.20 9.38 6.02
C PHE A 799 -7.26 9.73 4.86
N ALA A 800 -6.13 9.01 4.77
CA ALA A 800 -5.27 9.12 3.59
C ALA A 800 -5.97 8.53 2.35
N PRO A 801 -5.64 9.01 1.13
CA PRO A 801 -6.14 8.40 -0.11
C PRO A 801 -5.53 7.01 -0.37
N THR A 802 -4.47 6.65 0.35
CA THR A 802 -3.84 5.33 0.31
C THR A 802 -3.71 4.78 1.71
N THR A 803 -4.35 3.63 1.94
CA THR A 803 -4.13 2.81 3.13
C THR A 803 -3.21 1.66 2.76
N GLY A 804 -2.15 1.47 3.52
CA GLY A 804 -1.19 0.38 3.35
C GLY A 804 -1.49 -0.79 4.30
N TYR A 805 -0.90 -1.94 4.00
CA TYR A 805 -0.76 -3.05 4.93
C TYR A 805 0.72 -3.44 5.02
N GLY A 806 1.25 -3.49 6.25
CA GLY A 806 2.58 -3.99 6.56
C GLY A 806 2.58 -5.48 6.85
N LEU A 807 3.47 -5.93 7.73
CA LEU A 807 3.49 -7.32 8.19
C LEU A 807 2.65 -7.42 9.46
N GLY A 808 1.34 -7.63 9.29
CA GLY A 808 0.40 -7.75 10.41
C GLY A 808 -0.20 -6.43 10.90
N TRP A 809 -0.02 -5.33 10.16
CA TRP A 809 -0.50 -4.00 10.53
C TRP A 809 -1.18 -3.29 9.37
N MET A 810 -2.31 -2.62 9.65
CA MET A 810 -2.92 -1.65 8.75
C MET A 810 -2.28 -0.29 8.99
N LEU A 811 -1.90 0.40 7.91
CA LEU A 811 -1.13 1.64 7.94
C LEU A 811 -1.93 2.74 7.25
N ASP A 812 -2.31 3.78 8.00
CA ASP A 812 -3.13 4.89 7.49
C ASP A 812 -2.72 6.23 8.13
N SER A 813 -3.37 7.30 7.70
CA SER A 813 -3.43 8.58 8.42
C SER A 813 -4.87 8.83 8.85
N TYR A 814 -5.07 9.32 10.07
CA TYR A 814 -6.37 9.78 10.56
C TYR A 814 -6.26 11.24 10.99
N MET A 815 -7.00 12.13 10.31
CA MET A 815 -6.99 13.58 10.59
C MET A 815 -5.57 14.18 10.68
N GLY A 816 -4.63 13.63 9.91
CA GLY A 816 -3.25 14.12 9.84
C GLY A 816 -2.28 13.51 10.82
N HIS A 817 -2.71 12.52 11.59
CA HIS A 817 -1.85 11.74 12.46
C HIS A 817 -1.67 10.35 11.86
N ALA A 818 -0.43 9.85 11.83
CA ALA A 818 -0.21 8.45 11.50
C ALA A 818 -1.08 7.56 12.39
N CYS A 819 -1.76 6.59 11.80
CA CYS A 819 -2.64 5.65 12.48
C CYS A 819 -2.25 4.23 12.05
N ILE A 820 -1.62 3.51 12.98
CA ILE A 820 -1.23 2.12 12.79
C ILE A 820 -2.17 1.28 13.65
N GLN A 821 -2.80 0.29 13.03
CA GLN A 821 -3.86 -0.43 13.71
C GLN A 821 -4.05 -1.85 13.19
N HIS A 822 -4.76 -2.65 13.98
CA HIS A 822 -5.34 -3.89 13.51
C HIS A 822 -6.66 -4.14 14.24
N GLY A 823 -7.69 -4.51 13.48
CA GLY A 823 -8.96 -4.99 14.03
C GLY A 823 -8.97 -6.51 14.14
N GLY A 824 -9.74 -7.06 15.07
CA GLY A 824 -9.94 -8.50 15.20
C GLY A 824 -11.42 -8.84 15.30
N CYS A 825 -11.83 -9.89 14.58
CA CYS A 825 -13.18 -10.41 14.61
C CYS A 825 -13.10 -11.93 14.55
N ASN A 826 -13.54 -12.60 15.61
CA ASN A 826 -13.76 -14.04 15.66
C ASN A 826 -15.18 -14.29 16.19
N PRO A 827 -15.79 -15.45 15.95
CA PRO A 827 -17.09 -15.80 16.51
C PRO A 827 -17.22 -15.42 17.99
N GLY A 828 -18.15 -14.52 18.30
CA GLY A 828 -18.43 -14.01 19.63
C GLY A 828 -17.38 -13.06 20.25
N TYR A 829 -16.42 -12.57 19.47
CA TYR A 829 -15.42 -11.61 19.95
C TYR A 829 -15.08 -10.55 18.91
N ARG A 830 -14.79 -9.34 19.41
CA ARG A 830 -14.22 -8.28 18.62
C ARG A 830 -13.16 -7.55 19.41
N SER A 831 -12.08 -7.20 18.74
CA SER A 831 -10.96 -6.48 19.31
C SER A 831 -10.52 -5.38 18.36
N HIS A 832 -9.88 -4.36 18.90
CA HIS A 832 -9.20 -3.36 18.10
C HIS A 832 -8.01 -2.80 18.87
N LEU A 833 -6.88 -2.68 18.19
CA LEU A 833 -5.71 -1.97 18.68
C LEU A 833 -5.34 -0.91 17.63
N ALA A 834 -5.22 0.33 18.06
CA ALA A 834 -4.73 1.42 17.24
C ALA A 834 -3.70 2.24 18.03
N PHE A 835 -2.67 2.72 17.37
CA PHE A 835 -1.73 3.69 17.93
C PHE A 835 -1.39 4.78 16.93
N LEU A 836 -1.18 5.97 17.47
CA LEU A 836 -0.85 7.19 16.75
C LEU A 836 0.53 7.65 17.21
N PRO A 837 1.62 7.22 16.54
CA PRO A 837 3.00 7.44 16.98
C PRO A 837 3.32 8.92 17.22
N ASP A 838 2.89 9.79 16.31
CA ASP A 838 3.17 11.23 16.36
C ASP A 838 2.54 11.93 17.58
N SER A 839 1.50 11.31 18.12
CA SER A 839 0.76 11.79 19.30
C SER A 839 1.06 10.97 20.56
N GLN A 840 1.84 9.89 20.43
CA GLN A 840 2.12 8.91 21.48
C GLN A 840 0.84 8.37 22.14
N ILE A 841 -0.17 8.02 21.35
CA ILE A 841 -1.45 7.48 21.83
C ILE A 841 -1.56 6.01 21.42
N VAL A 842 -2.00 5.16 22.34
CA VAL A 842 -2.38 3.76 22.08
C VAL A 842 -3.77 3.52 22.63
N ILE A 843 -4.66 2.92 21.85
CA ILE A 843 -6.04 2.66 22.21
C ILE A 843 -6.34 1.18 21.95
N GLY A 844 -6.77 0.48 23.00
CA GLY A 844 -7.17 -0.91 22.96
C GLY A 844 -8.65 -1.06 23.29
N VAL A 845 -9.35 -1.89 22.53
CA VAL A 845 -10.76 -2.21 22.74
C VAL A 845 -10.94 -3.72 22.65
N LEU A 846 -11.67 -4.31 23.60
CA LEU A 846 -12.09 -5.72 23.58
C LEU A 846 -13.59 -5.80 23.83
N ALA A 847 -14.30 -6.67 23.12
CA ALA A 847 -15.72 -6.93 23.28
C ALA A 847 -16.03 -8.42 23.08
N ASN A 848 -17.04 -8.92 23.81
CA ASN A 848 -17.48 -10.31 23.73
C ASN A 848 -18.68 -10.52 22.79
N ILE A 849 -18.64 -9.83 21.64
CA ILE A 849 -19.56 -10.01 20.53
C ILE A 849 -18.85 -9.58 19.24
N ASN A 850 -19.08 -10.28 18.14
CA ASN A 850 -18.48 -9.98 16.82
C ASN A 850 -19.35 -9.09 15.92
N THR A 851 -20.65 -9.06 16.19
CA THR A 851 -21.69 -8.45 15.36
C THR A 851 -21.93 -6.95 15.66
N ALA A 852 -21.05 -6.29 16.41
CA ALA A 852 -21.10 -4.84 16.67
C ALA A 852 -19.92 -4.10 16.06
N GLN A 853 -20.15 -2.95 15.42
CA GLN A 853 -19.06 -2.16 14.79
C GLN A 853 -18.38 -1.16 15.72
N LEU A 854 -19.01 -0.82 16.86
CA LEU A 854 -18.50 0.16 17.81
C LEU A 854 -17.00 -0.06 18.18
N PRO A 855 -16.50 -1.29 18.44
CA PRO A 855 -15.08 -1.47 18.79
C PRO A 855 -14.09 -0.94 17.75
N CYS A 856 -14.44 -0.98 16.45
CA CYS A 856 -13.59 -0.45 15.39
C CYS A 856 -13.70 1.08 15.22
N SER A 857 -14.79 1.69 15.69
CA SER A 857 -14.99 3.14 15.59
C SER A 857 -14.48 3.89 16.82
N LEU A 858 -14.43 3.23 17.98
CA LEU A 858 -14.01 3.83 19.26
C LEU A 858 -12.63 4.50 19.23
N PRO A 859 -11.58 3.92 18.58
CA PRO A 859 -10.29 4.59 18.49
C PRO A 859 -10.36 5.97 17.86
N TYR A 860 -11.19 6.18 16.84
CA TYR A 860 -11.36 7.48 16.18
C TYR A 860 -12.07 8.49 17.09
N TYR A 861 -13.14 8.07 17.79
CA TYR A 861 -13.81 8.92 18.78
C TYR A 861 -12.87 9.38 19.90
N ILE A 862 -12.04 8.46 20.39
CA ILE A 862 -11.06 8.74 21.44
C ILE A 862 -9.96 9.67 20.91
N ALA A 863 -9.47 9.44 19.68
CA ALA A 863 -8.51 10.31 19.02
C ALA A 863 -9.07 11.74 18.85
N ASP A 864 -10.32 11.89 18.42
CA ASP A 864 -11.01 13.18 18.30
C ASP A 864 -11.00 13.95 19.63
N GLY A 865 -11.35 13.27 20.72
CA GLY A 865 -11.39 13.87 22.06
C GLY A 865 -10.01 14.30 22.58
N LEU A 866 -8.98 13.47 22.36
CA LEU A 866 -7.63 13.73 22.86
C LEU A 866 -6.87 14.78 22.03
N LEU A 867 -7.03 14.75 20.70
CA LEU A 867 -6.29 15.58 19.76
C LEU A 867 -6.97 16.92 19.47
N ARG A 868 -8.26 17.06 19.81
CA ARG A 868 -9.11 18.21 19.45
C ARG A 868 -9.15 18.46 17.94
N VAL A 869 -9.04 17.40 17.14
CA VAL A 869 -9.34 17.50 15.71
C VAL A 869 -10.84 17.81 15.55
N PRO A 870 -11.24 18.49 14.47
CA PRO A 870 -12.66 18.76 14.22
C PRO A 870 -13.47 17.47 14.24
N LYS A 871 -14.60 17.45 14.97
CA LYS A 871 -15.55 16.33 14.89
C LYS A 871 -16.17 16.33 13.50
N THR A 872 -15.78 15.37 12.68
CA THR A 872 -16.28 15.21 11.31
C THR A 872 -17.36 14.14 11.20
N GLU A 873 -17.41 13.20 12.15
CA GLU A 873 -18.32 12.06 12.14
C GLU A 873 -18.83 11.73 13.55
N GLU A 874 -20.02 11.14 13.64
CA GLU A 874 -20.56 10.61 14.89
C GLU A 874 -20.12 9.16 15.13
N TRP A 875 -18.82 8.95 15.32
CA TRP A 875 -18.16 7.63 15.41
C TRP A 875 -18.82 6.61 16.34
N ILE A 876 -19.50 7.06 17.39
CA ILE A 876 -20.10 6.21 18.42
C ILE A 876 -21.63 6.41 18.56
N GLY A 877 -22.20 7.30 17.75
CA GLY A 877 -23.63 7.63 17.74
C GLY A 877 -24.37 6.87 16.64
N ASP A 878 -25.24 7.57 15.91
CA ASP A 878 -26.11 6.99 14.88
C ASP A 878 -25.33 6.21 13.80
N MET A 879 -24.13 6.68 13.44
CA MET A 879 -23.30 5.99 12.45
C MET A 879 -22.82 4.61 12.94
N ALA A 880 -22.41 4.48 14.21
CA ALA A 880 -22.01 3.18 14.75
C ALA A 880 -23.19 2.21 14.83
N VAL A 881 -24.34 2.72 15.29
CA VAL A 881 -25.58 1.96 15.39
C VAL A 881 -26.03 1.50 14.00
N GLN A 882 -26.00 2.39 13.01
CA GLN A 882 -26.36 2.06 11.63
C GLN A 882 -25.39 1.04 11.03
N ARG A 883 -24.07 1.22 11.20
CA ARG A 883 -23.08 0.23 10.72
C ARG A 883 -23.23 -1.14 11.40
N THR A 884 -23.63 -1.16 12.66
CA THR A 884 -23.95 -2.39 13.39
C THR A 884 -25.20 -3.04 12.80
N ARG A 885 -26.28 -2.28 12.57
CA ARG A 885 -27.49 -2.77 11.87
C ARG A 885 -27.16 -3.31 10.47
N ASP A 886 -26.40 -2.54 9.69
CA ASP A 886 -25.96 -2.92 8.36
C ASP A 886 -25.16 -4.23 8.39
N LEU A 887 -24.33 -4.48 9.42
CA LEU A 887 -23.58 -5.73 9.53
C LEU A 887 -24.49 -6.96 9.64
N TYR A 888 -25.63 -6.84 10.36
CA TYR A 888 -26.65 -7.90 10.41
C TYR A 888 -27.36 -8.07 9.06
N ASP A 889 -27.85 -6.97 8.48
CA ASP A 889 -28.68 -7.01 7.26
C ASP A 889 -27.89 -7.41 6.02
N HIS A 890 -26.70 -6.83 5.85
CA HIS A 890 -25.88 -6.93 4.65
C HIS A 890 -25.35 -8.35 4.42
N THR A 891 -24.98 -9.06 5.49
CA THR A 891 -24.40 -10.41 5.40
C THR A 891 -25.40 -11.40 4.80
N LEU A 892 -26.65 -11.37 5.26
CA LEU A 892 -27.73 -12.21 4.75
C LEU A 892 -28.22 -11.75 3.36
N MET A 893 -28.35 -10.44 3.16
CA MET A 893 -28.86 -9.88 1.92
C MET A 893 -27.94 -10.17 0.74
N ILE A 894 -26.62 -9.95 0.86
CA ILE A 894 -25.68 -10.24 -0.24
C ILE A 894 -25.66 -11.74 -0.55
N ALA A 895 -25.55 -12.58 0.48
CA ALA A 895 -25.52 -14.02 0.29
C ALA A 895 -26.76 -14.51 -0.46
N ASN A 896 -27.94 -13.97 -0.14
CA ASN A 896 -29.18 -14.29 -0.84
C ASN A 896 -29.29 -13.68 -2.24
N ASN A 897 -28.89 -12.42 -2.44
CA ASN A 897 -28.96 -11.74 -3.73
C ASN A 897 -28.06 -12.37 -4.80
N ASN A 898 -26.98 -13.03 -4.37
CA ASN A 898 -26.09 -13.79 -5.24
C ASN A 898 -26.63 -15.19 -5.61
N MET A 899 -27.77 -15.61 -5.03
CA MET A 899 -28.39 -16.89 -5.35
C MET A 899 -29.20 -16.81 -6.65
N PRO A 900 -29.15 -17.84 -7.51
CA PRO A 900 -29.97 -17.88 -8.70
C PRO A 900 -31.45 -17.93 -8.33
N LYS A 901 -32.29 -17.24 -9.10
CA LYS A 901 -33.74 -17.29 -8.92
C LYS A 901 -34.26 -18.69 -9.25
N LYS A 902 -35.27 -19.14 -8.51
CA LYS A 902 -36.02 -20.36 -8.83
C LYS A 902 -36.56 -20.27 -10.26
N ILE A 903 -36.44 -21.36 -11.03
CA ILE A 903 -37.05 -21.45 -12.35
C ILE A 903 -38.25 -22.38 -12.22
N GLU A 904 -39.45 -21.82 -12.34
CA GLU A 904 -40.68 -22.58 -12.15
C GLU A 904 -40.82 -23.73 -13.16
N ASN A 905 -41.48 -24.81 -12.73
CA ASN A 905 -41.74 -26.01 -13.54
C ASN A 905 -40.48 -26.75 -14.05
N LYS A 906 -39.35 -26.63 -13.33
CA LYS A 906 -38.11 -27.37 -13.62
C LYS A 906 -37.75 -28.31 -12.45
N PRO A 907 -38.32 -29.52 -12.36
CA PRO A 907 -38.07 -30.44 -11.25
C PRO A 907 -36.61 -30.89 -11.18
N HIS A 908 -36.23 -31.49 -10.06
CA HIS A 908 -34.98 -32.23 -9.92
C HIS A 908 -34.90 -33.37 -10.95
N ARG A 909 -33.69 -33.68 -11.44
CA ARG A 909 -33.51 -34.68 -12.52
C ARG A 909 -33.47 -36.12 -12.00
N HIS A 910 -33.17 -36.29 -10.72
CA HIS A 910 -33.08 -37.57 -10.03
C HIS A 910 -34.11 -37.65 -8.90
N GLU A 911 -34.37 -38.83 -8.36
CA GLU A 911 -35.20 -38.94 -7.14
C GLU A 911 -34.43 -38.35 -5.95
N LEU A 912 -35.14 -37.85 -4.93
CA LEU A 912 -34.48 -37.22 -3.77
C LEU A 912 -33.46 -38.15 -3.09
N ALA A 913 -33.76 -39.46 -3.06
CA ALA A 913 -32.87 -40.49 -2.52
C ALA A 913 -31.52 -40.59 -3.27
N ASP A 914 -31.46 -40.21 -4.56
CA ASP A 914 -30.23 -40.29 -5.35
C ASP A 914 -29.20 -39.22 -4.93
N TYR A 915 -29.67 -38.11 -4.35
CA TYR A 915 -28.80 -37.05 -3.81
C TYR A 915 -28.25 -37.39 -2.42
N VAL A 916 -28.81 -38.37 -1.70
CA VAL A 916 -28.33 -38.81 -0.37
C VAL A 916 -26.93 -39.40 -0.49
N GLY A 917 -26.04 -39.01 0.42
CA GLY A 917 -24.64 -39.40 0.35
C GLY A 917 -23.71 -38.56 1.20
N GLU A 918 -22.49 -39.07 1.39
CA GLU A 918 -21.37 -38.24 1.81
C GLU A 918 -20.61 -37.70 0.59
N TYR A 919 -20.30 -36.41 0.63
CA TYR A 919 -19.56 -35.70 -0.42
C TYR A 919 -18.33 -35.05 0.20
N THR A 920 -17.14 -35.38 -0.28
CA THR A 920 -15.87 -35.00 0.35
C THR A 920 -15.01 -34.09 -0.52
N HIS A 921 -14.28 -33.19 0.14
CA HIS A 921 -13.24 -32.34 -0.43
C HIS A 921 -12.01 -32.34 0.50
N PRO A 922 -10.77 -32.47 -0.02
CA PRO A 922 -9.57 -32.57 0.83
C PRO A 922 -9.38 -31.39 1.79
N VAL A 923 -9.73 -30.17 1.36
CA VAL A 923 -9.51 -28.94 2.14
C VAL A 923 -10.70 -28.56 3.02
N PHE A 924 -11.92 -28.72 2.50
CA PHE A 924 -13.13 -28.21 3.16
C PHE A 924 -13.83 -29.29 3.99
N GLY A 925 -13.42 -30.55 3.91
CA GLY A 925 -14.02 -31.65 4.65
C GLY A 925 -15.21 -32.25 3.90
N LYS A 926 -16.29 -32.58 4.60
CA LYS A 926 -17.43 -33.30 4.02
C LYS A 926 -18.77 -32.63 4.23
N PHE A 927 -19.65 -32.79 3.24
CA PHE A 927 -21.09 -32.63 3.36
C PHE A 927 -21.75 -33.99 3.52
N THR A 928 -22.72 -34.09 4.43
CA THR A 928 -23.63 -35.23 4.53
C THR A 928 -25.02 -34.76 4.11
N ILE A 929 -25.57 -35.40 3.08
CA ILE A 929 -26.93 -35.14 2.58
C ILE A 929 -27.84 -36.27 3.01
N THR A 930 -28.93 -35.96 3.70
CA THR A 930 -29.94 -36.92 4.16
C THR A 930 -31.33 -36.54 3.68
N LEU A 931 -32.26 -37.50 3.69
CA LEU A 931 -33.69 -37.23 3.49
C LEU A 931 -34.29 -36.60 4.75
N GLN A 932 -35.30 -35.76 4.57
CA GLN A 932 -36.22 -35.36 5.65
C GLN A 932 -37.04 -36.57 6.12
N GLU A 933 -37.45 -36.57 7.39
CA GLU A 933 -38.21 -37.69 7.99
C GLU A 933 -39.50 -38.02 7.23
N ASP A 934 -40.15 -37.00 6.64
CA ASP A 934 -41.35 -37.14 5.83
C ASP A 934 -41.08 -37.48 4.35
N GLY A 935 -39.80 -37.58 3.97
CA GLY A 935 -39.34 -37.84 2.60
C GLY A 935 -39.54 -36.68 1.62
N SER A 936 -40.01 -35.51 2.07
CA SER A 936 -40.42 -34.40 1.19
C SER A 936 -39.27 -33.52 0.69
N GLY A 937 -38.06 -33.70 1.21
CA GLY A 937 -36.90 -32.89 0.85
C GLY A 937 -35.59 -33.41 1.44
N LEU A 938 -34.54 -32.59 1.32
CA LEU A 938 -33.19 -32.93 1.75
C LEU A 938 -32.74 -32.05 2.93
N HIS A 939 -31.86 -32.61 3.76
CA HIS A 939 -31.09 -31.90 4.79
C HIS A 939 -29.60 -31.98 4.43
N MET A 940 -28.88 -30.89 4.70
CA MET A 940 -27.42 -30.83 4.61
C MET A 940 -26.83 -30.67 6.00
N HIS A 941 -25.75 -31.41 6.25
CA HIS A 941 -24.91 -31.29 7.44
C HIS A 941 -23.44 -31.14 7.06
N MET A 942 -22.79 -30.09 7.59
CA MET A 942 -21.35 -29.85 7.48
C MET A 942 -20.82 -29.38 8.84
N ARG A 943 -20.06 -30.23 9.52
CA ARG A 943 -19.50 -29.97 10.86
C ARG A 943 -20.60 -29.63 11.88
N THR A 944 -20.76 -28.36 12.25
CA THR A 944 -21.81 -27.85 13.15
C THR A 944 -23.00 -27.26 12.40
N MET A 945 -22.84 -26.92 11.12
CA MET A 945 -23.88 -26.30 10.30
C MET A 945 -24.87 -27.35 9.80
N LYS A 946 -26.16 -27.10 10.02
CA LYS A 946 -27.26 -27.92 9.50
C LYS A 946 -28.27 -27.02 8.80
N CYS A 947 -28.80 -27.44 7.66
CA CYS A 947 -29.89 -26.71 7.03
C CYS A 947 -30.80 -27.57 6.16
N LYS A 948 -32.04 -27.11 6.02
CA LYS A 948 -32.97 -27.62 5.02
C LYS A 948 -32.59 -27.10 3.64
N LEU A 949 -32.61 -27.99 2.66
CA LEU A 949 -32.37 -27.65 1.27
C LEU A 949 -33.68 -27.33 0.56
N GLU A 950 -33.78 -26.11 0.03
CA GLU A 950 -34.84 -25.65 -0.86
C GLU A 950 -34.43 -25.91 -2.31
N HIS A 951 -35.27 -26.64 -3.04
CA HIS A 951 -35.07 -26.90 -4.46
C HIS A 951 -35.30 -25.63 -5.30
N LEU A 952 -34.37 -25.33 -6.19
CA LEU A 952 -34.47 -24.17 -7.11
C LEU A 952 -34.88 -24.59 -8.52
N HIS A 953 -34.09 -25.44 -9.16
CA HIS A 953 -34.35 -25.96 -10.50
C HIS A 953 -33.31 -27.00 -10.86
N PHE A 954 -33.74 -28.05 -11.58
CA PHE A 954 -32.87 -29.18 -11.91
C PHE A 954 -32.17 -29.69 -10.64
N ASP A 955 -30.86 -29.91 -10.70
CA ASP A 955 -30.05 -30.45 -9.60
C ASP A 955 -29.49 -29.36 -8.67
N SER A 956 -30.14 -28.19 -8.60
CA SER A 956 -29.68 -27.04 -7.83
C SER A 956 -30.57 -26.82 -6.61
N PHE A 957 -29.95 -26.77 -5.44
CA PHE A 957 -30.59 -26.54 -4.15
C PHE A 957 -29.90 -25.39 -3.43
N LYS A 958 -30.66 -24.59 -2.68
CA LYS A 958 -30.10 -23.62 -1.74
C LYS A 958 -30.42 -24.01 -0.31
N GLY A 959 -29.54 -23.69 0.62
CA GLY A 959 -29.80 -23.86 2.04
C GLY A 959 -29.19 -22.73 2.85
N LEU A 960 -29.89 -22.27 3.88
CA LEU A 960 -29.35 -21.30 4.84
C LEU A 960 -28.50 -22.07 5.85
N ALA A 961 -27.19 -22.15 5.59
CA ALA A 961 -26.25 -22.73 6.55
C ALA A 961 -26.12 -21.78 7.74
N HIS A 962 -26.37 -22.31 8.95
CA HIS A 962 -26.35 -21.55 10.19
C HIS A 962 -25.59 -22.30 11.29
N ASP A 963 -24.74 -21.57 11.99
CA ASP A 963 -24.05 -21.93 13.24
C ASP A 963 -23.78 -20.64 14.05
N PHE A 964 -23.21 -20.73 15.27
CA PHE A 964 -22.99 -19.64 16.23
C PHE A 964 -22.44 -18.32 15.65
N ALA A 965 -21.72 -18.34 14.51
CA ALA A 965 -21.26 -17.13 13.84
C ALA A 965 -21.21 -17.22 12.31
N ILE A 966 -21.64 -18.35 11.72
CA ILE A 966 -21.74 -18.48 10.26
C ILE A 966 -23.22 -18.50 9.93
N LYS A 967 -23.67 -17.50 9.17
CA LYS A 967 -25.05 -17.41 8.69
C LYS A 967 -25.03 -16.99 7.22
N THR A 968 -25.08 -17.97 6.32
CA THR A 968 -25.00 -17.70 4.88
C THR A 968 -25.81 -18.70 4.07
N PHE A 969 -26.30 -18.27 2.91
CA PHE A 969 -26.86 -19.18 1.93
C PHE A 969 -25.74 -19.93 1.21
N LEU A 970 -25.92 -21.24 1.04
CA LEU A 970 -25.10 -22.08 0.19
C LEU A 970 -25.92 -22.51 -1.02
N LEU A 971 -25.33 -22.38 -2.22
CA LEU A 971 -25.83 -23.01 -3.43
C LEU A 971 -25.13 -24.35 -3.61
N LEU A 972 -25.89 -25.44 -3.64
CA LEU A 972 -25.40 -26.79 -3.91
C LEU A 972 -25.90 -27.23 -5.28
N ASN A 973 -24.99 -27.32 -6.24
CA ASN A 973 -25.27 -27.81 -7.59
C ASN A 973 -24.78 -29.26 -7.69
N PHE A 974 -25.70 -30.22 -7.64
CA PHE A 974 -25.34 -31.63 -7.77
C PHE A 974 -24.91 -31.95 -9.21
N LYS A 975 -23.82 -32.70 -9.35
CA LYS A 975 -23.23 -33.09 -10.63
C LYS A 975 -23.60 -34.54 -10.94
N THR A 976 -23.99 -34.76 -12.19
CA THR A 976 -24.37 -36.08 -12.72
C THR A 976 -23.26 -36.61 -13.63
N GLY A 977 -22.86 -37.87 -13.41
CA GLY A 977 -21.81 -38.53 -14.16
C GLY A 977 -22.28 -39.02 -15.53
N SER A 978 -21.36 -39.54 -16.33
CA SER A 978 -21.67 -40.12 -17.64
C SER A 978 -22.54 -41.38 -17.56
N ASP A 979 -22.60 -42.02 -16.40
CA ASP A 979 -23.47 -43.18 -16.11
C ASP A 979 -24.88 -42.77 -15.66
N GLY A 980 -25.15 -41.47 -15.53
CA GLY A 980 -26.43 -40.94 -15.08
C GLY A 980 -26.58 -40.88 -13.56
N SER A 981 -25.57 -41.23 -12.77
CA SER A 981 -25.63 -41.16 -11.30
C SER A 981 -25.15 -39.81 -10.75
N VAL A 982 -25.65 -39.39 -9.59
CA VAL A 982 -25.13 -38.22 -8.87
C VAL A 982 -23.77 -38.56 -8.25
N HIS A 983 -22.71 -37.85 -8.65
CA HIS A 983 -21.34 -38.15 -8.23
C HIS A 983 -20.64 -37.01 -7.49
N GLY A 984 -21.26 -35.83 -7.38
CA GLY A 984 -20.65 -34.71 -6.69
C GLY A 984 -21.57 -33.54 -6.39
N ILE A 985 -21.07 -32.60 -5.60
CA ILE A 985 -21.67 -31.29 -5.32
C ILE A 985 -20.65 -30.23 -5.72
N GLU A 986 -21.07 -29.27 -6.55
CA GLU A 986 -20.33 -28.04 -6.79
C GLU A 986 -20.92 -26.92 -5.95
N THR A 987 -20.07 -26.21 -5.20
CA THR A 987 -20.48 -25.09 -4.36
C THR A 987 -19.34 -24.09 -4.15
N THR A 988 -19.67 -22.82 -3.88
CA THR A 988 -18.68 -21.78 -3.56
C THR A 988 -18.69 -21.54 -2.06
N LEU A 989 -17.58 -21.87 -1.37
CA LEU A 989 -17.44 -21.73 0.08
C LEU A 989 -16.52 -20.58 0.49
N SER A 990 -16.04 -19.78 -0.45
CA SER A 990 -15.19 -18.63 -0.14
C SER A 990 -15.49 -17.51 -1.14
N TYR A 991 -15.64 -16.30 -0.62
CA TYR A 991 -15.86 -15.12 -1.46
C TYR A 991 -14.69 -14.92 -2.42
N GLY A 992 -14.98 -14.72 -3.71
CA GLY A 992 -13.96 -14.57 -4.75
C GLY A 992 -13.26 -15.87 -5.17
N ALA A 993 -13.63 -17.04 -4.62
CA ALA A 993 -13.09 -18.33 -5.03
C ALA A 993 -13.87 -18.95 -6.19
N SER A 994 -13.20 -19.82 -6.95
CA SER A 994 -13.86 -20.70 -7.91
C SER A 994 -14.78 -21.70 -7.18
N PRO A 995 -15.84 -22.20 -7.84
CA PRO A 995 -16.65 -23.28 -7.27
C PRO A 995 -15.81 -24.54 -7.03
N GLU A 996 -16.02 -25.18 -5.88
CA GLU A 996 -15.30 -26.37 -5.44
C GLU A 996 -16.16 -27.62 -5.65
N ILE A 997 -15.54 -28.73 -6.06
CA ILE A 997 -16.25 -29.98 -6.35
C ILE A 997 -15.99 -31.00 -5.23
N PHE A 998 -17.03 -31.28 -4.45
CA PHE A 998 -17.05 -32.38 -3.49
C PHE A 998 -17.47 -33.66 -4.20
N ARG A 999 -16.69 -34.74 -4.04
CA ARG A 999 -16.97 -36.03 -4.68
C ARG A 999 -17.75 -36.95 -3.75
N LYS A 1000 -18.77 -37.62 -4.28
CA LYS A 1000 -19.56 -38.61 -3.55
C LYS A 1000 -18.69 -39.83 -3.23
N THR A 1001 -18.60 -40.23 -1.97
CA THR A 1001 -17.67 -41.29 -1.53
C THR A 1001 -18.35 -42.59 -1.12
N GLU A 1002 -19.57 -42.56 -0.57
CA GLU A 1002 -20.45 -43.72 -0.31
C GLU A 1002 -21.81 -43.27 0.26
N THR A 1003 -22.85 -44.10 0.17
CA THR A 1003 -24.19 -43.83 0.77
C THR A 1003 -24.11 -44.09 2.28
N PRO A 1004 -24.42 -43.13 3.16
CA PRO A 1004 -24.37 -43.35 4.61
C PRO A 1004 -25.33 -44.47 5.01
N LYS A 1005 -24.87 -45.41 5.82
CA LYS A 1005 -25.77 -46.29 6.58
C LYS A 1005 -26.55 -45.40 7.57
N PRO A 1006 -27.86 -45.64 7.79
CA PRO A 1006 -28.62 -44.86 8.76
C PRO A 1006 -27.95 -45.00 10.13
N GLU A 1007 -27.47 -43.88 10.68
CA GLU A 1007 -27.03 -43.79 12.08
C GLU A 1007 -28.26 -43.96 12.99
N GLU A 1008 -28.11 -44.76 14.06
CA GLU A 1008 -29.15 -45.08 15.04
C GLU A 1008 -29.59 -43.88 15.92
N ASP A 1009 -29.06 -42.67 15.71
CA ASP A 1009 -29.30 -41.51 16.58
C ASP A 1009 -30.26 -40.45 15.99
N ALA A 1010 -31.26 -40.87 15.21
CA ALA A 1010 -32.39 -40.01 14.84
C ALA A 1010 -33.38 -39.75 16.01
N ALA A 1011 -33.18 -40.35 17.18
CA ALA A 1011 -34.15 -40.33 18.28
C ALA A 1011 -33.92 -39.22 19.35
N ALA A 1012 -33.08 -38.22 19.10
CA ALA A 1012 -32.91 -37.09 20.01
C ALA A 1012 -33.15 -35.74 19.30
N ILE A 1013 -34.26 -35.63 18.57
CA ILE A 1013 -34.79 -34.35 18.08
C ILE A 1013 -36.20 -34.22 18.64
N THR A 1014 -36.29 -33.74 19.87
CA THR A 1014 -37.47 -33.01 20.37
C THR A 1014 -37.00 -32.02 21.42
N GLU A 1015 -37.45 -30.77 21.26
CA GLU A 1015 -37.43 -29.67 22.21
C GLU A 1015 -36.07 -29.02 22.54
N LYS A 1016 -35.75 -27.96 21.79
CA LYS A 1016 -35.86 -26.58 22.28
C LYS A 1016 -35.41 -25.59 21.19
N GLU A 1017 -36.39 -25.17 20.39
CA GLU A 1017 -36.34 -23.85 19.75
C GLU A 1017 -37.17 -22.91 20.63
N GLU A 1018 -36.48 -22.06 21.37
CA GLU A 1018 -36.90 -20.69 21.73
C GLU A 1018 -35.65 -19.82 21.77
#